data_AF-A0A317KGM0-F1
#
_entry.id   AF-A0A317KGM0-F1
#
_cell.length_a   1.000
_cell.length_b   1.000
_cell.length_c   1.000
_cell.angle_alpha   90.00
_cell.angle_beta   90.00
_cell.angle_gamma   90.00
#
_symmetry.space_group_name_H-M   'P 1'
#
loop_
_entity.id
_entity.type
_entity.pdbx_description
1 polymer ?
#
loop_
_entity_poly.entity_id
_entity_poly.type
_entity_poly.pdbx_seq_one_letter_code
_entity_poly.pdbx_strand_id
1 'polypeptide(L)'
;MAPHPRRTQHRPRHPTRRPSLTRPHNRRDQHLPQNAIALPAEPSRGLVWQAITNQVDRPGSESDWVTSADTPRGQLATYPWSLSGGGASDVMAALSGGGSQVLGRNIDGLIGFASFPGADEPYFLPSHWHRRAKTVGRMARPLATGEFIRDWAMVSEAMALAPYGDSGDVIGLDIDSKWGQHLWSMRQILRPDPHDAFGSSKGDSWWAWYRWIKDRYAALHLLSFASVATHGHFFLNRGGNVFNRHAPVIKLPEGASEDDHLRLLGVLNSSTACFWLKQVSYPKGGDPLGDEGARVSAEGWSDRYEFTGTKLQEFPLPSAYPLELSREVDGLAQRLATVTPAAVAASGVPTRERLYAAEREWYSSRARMIALQEELDWQVYALYGLLDDELTAPAGSVPELRLGERAFEIVLARKMRDEGLETQWFARHGSTPITELPTHWSDEYRTVVERRIAVIEGNRNIGLIERPECKRRWATEGWDAMQAKALRDWLLDRCEARELWYHHVDGLEQPRPLTTAQLADELRRDTDVLTVAGIYAPGQDLGKVIADLVADEHVPHLAALRYKDSGLAKRADWEHVWDLQRQEDALPDEAAKREFRKQIPVPPKYTSADFLKGSYWKHRGKLDVPKERFVSYPGASRDGDPSLLVGWAGWDHREQAQALATLIVAREQEDGWAADRLLPLVAGLREILPWVRQWHGEFDPLWGASPADIYAGFLAETTNRLHLTDEALTSWRPPRATRGRKAKG
;
A
#
# COMPACT_ATOMS: atom_id res chain seq x y z
N MET A 1 8.50 26.22 52.00
CA MET A 1 8.38 26.47 53.45
C MET A 1 7.82 25.23 54.11
N ALA A 2 8.54 24.69 55.10
CA ALA A 2 8.22 23.48 55.88
C ALA A 2 7.21 23.83 57.02
N PRO A 3 6.67 22.88 57.83
CA PRO A 3 7.49 21.98 58.65
C PRO A 3 7.00 20.52 58.83
N HIS A 4 7.99 19.62 58.94
CA HIS A 4 7.97 18.32 59.65
C HIS A 4 7.80 18.52 61.18
N PRO A 5 7.66 17.51 62.08
CA PRO A 5 8.16 16.11 62.04
C PRO A 5 7.09 15.09 62.57
N ARG A 6 7.23 13.76 62.67
CA ARG A 6 8.30 12.91 63.25
C ARG A 6 8.19 11.48 62.69
N ARG A 7 9.36 10.90 62.42
CA ARG A 7 9.63 9.45 62.32
C ARG A 7 10.10 8.93 63.68
N THR A 8 9.70 7.70 64.01
CA THR A 8 10.41 6.61 64.72
C THR A 8 9.37 5.49 64.88
N GLN A 9 9.58 4.17 64.80
CA GLN A 9 10.70 3.27 64.55
C GLN A 9 10.10 1.88 64.19
N HIS A 10 10.92 0.98 63.67
CA HIS A 10 10.57 -0.32 63.06
C HIS A 10 10.21 -1.48 64.03
N ARG A 11 9.27 -2.33 63.56
CA ARG A 11 9.15 -3.83 63.65
C ARG A 11 8.86 -4.48 65.03
N PRO A 12 8.47 -5.80 65.10
CA PRO A 12 7.88 -6.75 64.13
C PRO A 12 6.74 -7.67 64.73
N ARG A 13 6.12 -8.56 63.91
CA ARG A 13 5.90 -10.04 64.14
C ARG A 13 4.71 -10.64 63.34
N HIS A 14 5.00 -11.74 62.62
CA HIS A 14 4.08 -12.82 62.15
C HIS A 14 3.44 -13.59 63.34
N PRO A 15 2.46 -14.55 63.22
CA PRO A 15 2.27 -15.58 62.16
C PRO A 15 0.84 -16.21 61.89
N THR A 16 0.72 -17.01 60.79
CA THR A 16 -0.09 -18.27 60.53
C THR A 16 -1.62 -18.35 60.81
N ARG A 17 -2.54 -18.99 60.04
CA ARG A 17 -2.61 -20.39 59.49
C ARG A 17 -3.91 -20.61 58.61
N ARG A 18 -3.75 -21.29 57.43
CA ARG A 18 -4.52 -22.31 56.59
C ARG A 18 -6.04 -22.64 56.80
N PRO A 19 -6.81 -23.38 55.90
CA PRO A 19 -6.45 -24.44 54.89
C PRO A 19 -7.28 -24.55 53.53
N SER A 20 -6.73 -25.02 52.38
CA SER A 20 -6.79 -26.32 51.63
C SER A 20 -8.14 -26.89 51.09
N LEU A 21 -8.22 -27.23 49.77
CA LEU A 21 -8.59 -28.55 49.18
C LEU A 21 -8.53 -28.60 47.62
N THR A 22 -8.15 -29.77 47.11
CA THR A 22 -7.68 -30.26 45.77
C THR A 22 -8.77 -30.67 44.74
N ARG A 23 -8.54 -30.64 43.39
CA ARG A 23 -8.11 -31.73 42.43
C ARG A 23 -8.48 -31.28 40.97
N PRO A 24 -8.09 -31.94 39.85
CA PRO A 24 -6.97 -32.84 39.55
C PRO A 24 -6.18 -32.49 38.24
N HIS A 25 -5.09 -33.21 38.02
CA HIS A 25 -4.27 -33.26 36.79
C HIS A 25 -5.07 -33.55 35.52
N ASN A 26 -4.75 -32.83 34.44
CA ASN A 26 -4.91 -33.31 33.08
C ASN A 26 -3.55 -33.25 32.38
N ARG A 27 -2.97 -34.41 32.07
CA ARG A 27 -1.82 -34.55 31.19
C ARG A 27 -2.21 -33.99 29.82
N ARG A 28 -1.56 -32.92 29.40
CA ARG A 28 -1.37 -32.62 27.99
C ARG A 28 0.13 -32.69 27.76
N ASP A 29 0.53 -33.71 27.02
CA ASP A 29 1.86 -33.84 26.44
C ASP A 29 2.16 -32.54 25.68
N GLN A 30 2.99 -31.70 26.30
CA GLN A 30 3.69 -30.66 25.60
C GLN A 30 4.88 -31.35 24.93
N HIS A 31 4.77 -31.61 23.64
CA HIS A 31 5.94 -31.75 22.79
C HIS A 31 6.75 -30.46 22.91
N LEU A 32 7.77 -30.51 23.78
CA LEU A 32 8.85 -29.53 23.82
C LEU A 32 9.53 -29.54 22.44
N PRO A 33 9.83 -28.37 21.85
CA PRO A 33 10.62 -28.30 20.63
C PRO A 33 11.98 -28.99 20.90
N GLN A 34 12.31 -29.98 20.08
CA GLN A 34 13.42 -30.89 20.30
C GLN A 34 14.78 -30.29 19.91
N ASN A 35 14.94 -28.97 19.99
CA ASN A 35 16.18 -28.22 19.75
C ASN A 35 16.35 -27.03 20.71
N ALA A 36 15.96 -27.18 21.99
CA ALA A 36 16.53 -26.32 23.02
C ALA A 36 18.00 -26.72 23.23
N ILE A 37 18.94 -25.96 22.65
CA ILE A 37 20.36 -26.05 23.00
C ILE A 37 20.44 -26.04 24.52
N ALA A 38 20.87 -27.16 25.11
CA ALA A 38 20.83 -27.34 26.54
C ALA A 38 21.68 -26.24 27.20
N LEU A 39 21.01 -25.32 27.92
CA LEU A 39 21.68 -24.36 28.78
C LEU A 39 22.65 -25.14 29.68
N PRO A 40 23.96 -24.84 29.64
CA PRO A 40 24.93 -25.54 30.47
C PRO A 40 24.49 -25.50 31.93
N ALA A 41 24.57 -26.64 32.62
CA ALA A 41 24.17 -26.73 34.03
C ALA A 41 24.91 -25.72 34.93
N GLU A 42 26.11 -25.31 34.51
CA GLU A 42 26.86 -24.19 35.08
C GLU A 42 26.75 -22.96 34.16
N PRO A 43 26.11 -21.85 34.57
CA PRO A 43 26.01 -20.63 33.77
C PRO A 43 27.36 -20.03 33.35
N SER A 44 28.42 -20.26 34.13
CA SER A 44 29.80 -19.86 33.81
C SER A 44 30.40 -20.61 32.61
N ARG A 45 29.79 -21.73 32.19
CA ARG A 45 30.15 -22.50 31.00
C ARG A 45 29.26 -22.20 29.80
N GLY A 46 28.59 -21.04 29.79
CA GLY A 46 27.77 -20.60 28.66
C GLY A 46 28.52 -20.77 27.32
N LEU A 47 27.86 -21.37 26.32
CA LEU A 47 28.48 -21.76 25.06
C LEU A 47 29.12 -20.57 24.32
N VAL A 48 28.45 -19.41 24.33
CA VAL A 48 28.97 -18.15 23.75
C VAL A 48 30.21 -17.68 24.50
N TRP A 49 30.20 -17.70 25.84
CA TRP A 49 31.34 -17.28 26.65
C TRP A 49 32.55 -18.18 26.44
N GLN A 50 32.33 -19.50 26.38
CA GLN A 50 33.39 -20.44 26.05
C GLN A 50 33.93 -20.23 24.65
N ALA A 51 33.05 -19.97 23.68
CA ALA A 51 33.46 -19.66 22.33
C ALA A 51 34.36 -18.41 22.28
N ILE A 52 34.01 -17.34 23.01
CA ILE A 52 34.86 -16.15 23.15
C ILE A 52 36.20 -16.49 23.77
N THR A 53 36.22 -17.12 24.95
CA THR A 53 37.48 -17.40 25.67
C THR A 53 38.39 -18.35 24.90
N ASN A 54 37.83 -19.29 24.14
CA ASN A 54 38.60 -20.25 23.36
C ASN A 54 39.17 -19.65 22.07
N GLN A 55 38.60 -18.55 21.57
CA GLN A 55 38.92 -17.99 20.26
C GLN A 55 39.60 -16.61 20.32
N VAL A 56 39.51 -15.89 21.44
CA VAL A 56 40.05 -14.53 21.57
C VAL A 56 41.55 -14.43 21.22
N ASP A 57 42.35 -15.41 21.63
CA ASP A 57 43.79 -15.47 21.35
C ASP A 57 44.12 -16.30 20.09
N ARG A 58 43.12 -16.57 19.25
CA ARG A 58 43.24 -17.35 18.01
C ARG A 58 42.62 -16.59 16.83
N PRO A 59 43.23 -15.47 16.39
CA PRO A 59 42.75 -14.75 15.23
C PRO A 59 42.70 -15.67 14.00
N GLY A 60 41.62 -15.56 13.23
CA GLY A 60 41.29 -16.46 12.12
C GLY A 60 40.39 -17.65 12.52
N SER A 61 40.00 -17.79 13.80
CA SER A 61 39.09 -18.84 14.25
C SER A 61 37.61 -18.41 14.24
N GLU A 62 36.72 -19.38 14.07
CA GLU A 62 35.28 -19.19 14.06
C GLU A 62 34.55 -20.37 14.72
N SER A 63 33.43 -20.07 15.37
CA SER A 63 32.45 -21.03 15.84
C SER A 63 31.04 -20.55 15.51
N ASP A 64 30.01 -21.34 15.88
CA ASP A 64 28.59 -20.98 15.76
C ASP A 64 28.18 -19.69 16.49
N TRP A 65 29.09 -19.06 17.23
CA TRP A 65 28.80 -17.98 18.17
C TRP A 65 29.65 -16.73 17.95
N VAL A 66 30.94 -16.90 17.65
CA VAL A 66 31.87 -15.77 17.46
C VAL A 66 32.88 -16.07 16.37
N THR A 67 33.34 -15.00 15.71
CA THR A 67 34.53 -15.00 14.86
C THR A 67 35.60 -14.18 15.56
N SER A 68 36.84 -14.68 15.60
CA SER A 68 38.00 -13.93 16.06
C SER A 68 38.91 -13.62 14.89
N ALA A 69 39.33 -12.37 14.70
CA ALA A 69 40.14 -11.96 13.55
C ALA A 69 41.04 -10.77 13.89
N ASP A 70 42.23 -10.73 13.27
CA ASP A 70 43.10 -9.56 13.31
C ASP A 70 42.62 -8.52 12.30
N THR A 71 42.28 -7.31 12.78
CA THR A 71 41.81 -6.22 11.93
C THR A 71 42.84 -5.07 11.90
N PRO A 72 43.37 -4.67 10.73
CA PRO A 72 44.26 -3.53 10.64
C PRO A 72 43.60 -2.25 11.15
N ARG A 73 44.30 -1.51 12.03
CA ARG A 73 43.79 -0.25 12.64
C ARG A 73 43.28 0.77 11.61
N GLY A 74 43.86 0.81 10.41
CA GLY A 74 43.43 1.69 9.33
C GLY A 74 41.99 1.44 8.88
N GLN A 75 41.52 0.19 8.86
CA GLN A 75 40.14 -0.14 8.49
C GLN A 75 39.13 0.38 9.52
N LEU A 76 39.47 0.29 10.81
CA LEU A 76 38.63 0.80 11.90
C LEU A 76 38.56 2.33 11.95
N ALA A 77 39.50 3.04 11.31
CA ALA A 77 39.45 4.50 11.21
C ALA A 77 38.36 4.99 10.25
N THR A 78 38.01 4.19 9.23
CA THR A 78 36.96 4.50 8.25
C THR A 78 35.62 3.87 8.63
N TYR A 79 35.64 2.62 9.11
CA TYR A 79 34.44 1.87 9.50
C TYR A 79 34.60 1.30 10.93
N PRO A 80 34.55 2.13 11.97
CA PRO A 80 34.86 1.73 13.35
C PRO A 80 33.93 0.65 13.94
N TRP A 81 32.79 0.40 13.30
CA TRP A 81 31.79 -0.57 13.72
C TRP A 81 31.53 -1.69 12.71
N SER A 82 32.43 -1.88 11.73
CA SER A 82 32.39 -3.04 10.82
C SER A 82 32.94 -4.30 11.50
N LEU A 83 32.37 -4.64 12.66
CA LEU A 83 32.73 -5.78 13.50
C LEU A 83 31.88 -7.02 13.18
N SER A 84 31.18 -7.01 12.04
CA SER A 84 30.44 -8.16 11.55
C SER A 84 31.42 -9.30 11.26
N GLY A 85 31.45 -10.30 12.14
CA GLY A 85 32.11 -11.58 11.89
C GLY A 85 31.48 -12.32 10.71
N GLY A 86 31.97 -13.51 10.40
CA GLY A 86 31.36 -14.36 9.38
C GLY A 86 31.87 -14.17 7.94
N GLY A 87 32.87 -13.33 7.67
CA GLY A 87 33.48 -13.16 6.33
C GLY A 87 32.89 -12.00 5.50
N ALA A 88 31.99 -11.21 6.07
CA ALA A 88 31.38 -10.07 5.37
C ALA A 88 32.39 -9.00 4.94
N SER A 89 33.46 -8.81 5.71
CA SER A 89 34.58 -7.91 5.38
C SER A 89 35.28 -8.31 4.07
N ASP A 90 35.44 -9.61 3.82
CA ASP A 90 36.15 -10.13 2.66
C ASP A 90 35.32 -9.93 1.39
N VAL A 91 34.01 -10.16 1.48
CA VAL A 91 33.07 -9.82 0.40
C VAL A 91 33.11 -8.31 0.13
N MET A 92 33.01 -7.46 1.14
CA MET A 92 33.07 -5.99 0.95
C MET A 92 34.39 -5.52 0.33
N ALA A 93 35.52 -6.15 0.71
CA ALA A 93 36.82 -5.89 0.11
C ALA A 93 36.87 -6.32 -1.36
N ALA A 94 36.34 -7.50 -1.70
CA ALA A 94 36.23 -7.97 -3.08
C ALA A 94 35.34 -7.06 -3.93
N LEU A 95 34.19 -6.62 -3.42
CA LEU A 95 33.33 -5.66 -4.11
C LEU A 95 34.01 -4.32 -4.36
N SER A 96 34.79 -3.85 -3.38
CA SER A 96 35.55 -2.60 -3.52
C SER A 96 36.73 -2.74 -4.49
N GLY A 97 37.41 -3.88 -4.50
CA GLY A 97 38.54 -4.16 -5.39
C GLY A 97 38.15 -4.49 -6.82
N GLY A 98 37.03 -5.22 -7.01
CA GLY A 98 36.44 -5.49 -8.32
C GLY A 98 35.64 -4.31 -8.87
N GLY A 99 35.29 -3.34 -8.02
CA GLY A 99 34.62 -2.11 -8.40
C GLY A 99 35.56 -1.13 -9.09
N SER A 100 35.28 -0.78 -10.35
CA SER A 100 36.06 0.20 -11.11
C SER A 100 35.76 1.64 -10.70
N GLN A 101 34.52 1.91 -10.31
CA GLN A 101 33.99 3.22 -9.93
C GLN A 101 32.82 3.07 -8.94
N VAL A 102 32.40 4.17 -8.31
CA VAL A 102 31.18 4.20 -7.48
C VAL A 102 29.99 4.73 -8.28
N LEU A 103 28.79 4.29 -7.92
CA LEU A 103 27.55 4.67 -8.59
C LEU A 103 27.36 6.20 -8.69
N GLY A 104 27.69 6.94 -7.62
CA GLY A 104 27.54 8.40 -7.59
C GLY A 104 28.32 9.15 -8.67
N ARG A 105 29.35 8.53 -9.28
CA ARG A 105 30.12 9.12 -10.40
C ARG A 105 29.50 8.86 -11.77
N ASN A 106 28.51 7.98 -11.85
CA ASN A 106 27.89 7.51 -13.11
C ASN A 106 26.44 8.00 -13.28
N ILE A 107 25.99 8.91 -12.41
CA ILE A 107 24.61 9.42 -12.37
C ILE A 107 24.59 10.96 -12.47
N ASP A 108 23.45 11.50 -12.88
CA ASP A 108 23.20 12.94 -12.90
C ASP A 108 22.53 13.40 -11.59
N GLY A 109 23.31 14.12 -10.77
CA GLY A 109 22.86 14.64 -9.49
C GLY A 109 22.72 13.57 -8.38
N LEU A 110 21.96 13.88 -7.34
CA LEU A 110 21.79 13.02 -6.18
C LEU A 110 20.62 12.04 -6.35
N ILE A 111 20.80 10.81 -5.88
CA ILE A 111 19.70 9.84 -5.71
C ILE A 111 18.72 10.36 -4.66
N GLY A 112 17.43 10.45 -4.98
CA GLY A 112 16.45 11.03 -4.05
C GLY A 112 15.01 10.97 -4.53
N PHE A 113 14.10 11.68 -3.86
CA PHE A 113 12.70 11.78 -4.27
C PHE A 113 12.55 12.55 -5.60
N ALA A 114 11.62 12.13 -6.47
CA ALA A 114 11.20 12.95 -7.60
C ALA A 114 10.14 13.98 -7.21
N SER A 115 9.23 13.59 -6.31
CA SER A 115 8.13 14.43 -5.83
C SER A 115 7.49 13.86 -4.56
N PHE A 116 6.65 14.67 -3.92
CA PHE A 116 5.64 14.20 -2.96
C PHE A 116 4.59 15.31 -2.71
N PRO A 117 3.32 14.96 -2.46
CA PRO A 117 2.24 15.93 -2.30
C PRO A 117 2.24 16.66 -0.95
N GLY A 118 2.92 16.10 0.06
CA GLY A 118 2.93 16.60 1.45
C GLY A 118 1.78 16.04 2.29
N ALA A 119 0.59 15.93 1.70
CA ALA A 119 -0.54 15.18 2.22
C ALA A 119 -0.99 14.17 1.17
N ASP A 120 -0.81 12.87 1.42
CA ASP A 120 -1.06 11.83 0.42
C ASP A 120 -2.56 11.63 0.14
N GLU A 121 -3.41 11.66 1.17
CA GLU A 121 -4.82 11.26 1.07
C GLU A 121 -5.66 12.03 0.03
N PRO A 122 -5.50 13.36 -0.15
CA PRO A 122 -6.24 14.13 -1.16
C PRO A 122 -5.77 13.91 -2.59
N TYR A 123 -4.57 13.34 -2.81
CA TYR A 123 -4.03 13.14 -4.16
C TYR A 123 -3.97 11.67 -4.55
N PHE A 124 -3.81 10.74 -3.61
CA PHE A 124 -3.75 9.30 -3.90
C PHE A 124 -5.17 8.74 -3.85
N LEU A 125 -5.75 8.56 -5.05
CA LEU A 125 -7.17 8.32 -5.25
C LEU A 125 -7.35 7.09 -6.15
N PRO A 126 -8.40 6.29 -5.94
CA PRO A 126 -8.63 5.10 -6.74
C PRO A 126 -9.06 5.47 -8.18
N SER A 127 -8.83 4.56 -9.13
CA SER A 127 -9.14 4.75 -10.55
C SER A 127 -10.60 5.16 -10.80
N HIS A 128 -11.56 4.62 -10.04
CA HIS A 128 -12.97 5.00 -10.16
C HIS A 128 -13.22 6.46 -9.80
N TRP A 129 -12.51 7.00 -8.80
CA TRP A 129 -12.60 8.42 -8.46
C TRP A 129 -12.15 9.30 -9.64
N HIS A 130 -11.04 8.92 -10.29
CA HIS A 130 -10.50 9.67 -11.44
C HIS A 130 -11.45 9.68 -12.65
N ARG A 131 -12.14 8.56 -12.91
CA ARG A 131 -13.16 8.48 -13.97
C ARG A 131 -14.32 9.43 -13.68
N ARG A 132 -14.85 9.42 -12.45
CA ARG A 132 -15.95 10.33 -12.05
C ARG A 132 -15.53 11.79 -12.08
N ALA A 133 -14.30 12.09 -11.66
CA ALA A 133 -13.74 13.43 -11.68
C ALA A 133 -13.25 13.89 -13.07
N LYS A 134 -13.31 13.03 -14.09
CA LYS A 134 -12.84 13.31 -15.47
C LYS A 134 -11.38 13.78 -15.52
N THR A 135 -10.52 13.14 -14.72
CA THR A 135 -9.08 13.48 -14.64
C THR A 135 -8.18 12.47 -15.35
N VAL A 136 -8.73 11.36 -15.83
CA VAL A 136 -8.03 10.35 -16.65
C VAL A 136 -7.46 11.02 -17.92
N GLY A 137 -6.21 10.68 -18.27
CA GLY A 137 -5.50 11.26 -19.42
C GLY A 137 -4.96 12.68 -19.19
N ARG A 138 -5.56 13.45 -18.26
CA ARG A 138 -5.16 14.83 -17.97
C ARG A 138 -4.21 14.96 -16.78
N MET A 139 -4.62 14.43 -15.63
CA MET A 139 -3.93 14.62 -14.33
C MET A 139 -3.77 13.31 -13.54
N ALA A 140 -4.56 12.28 -13.87
CA ALA A 140 -4.40 10.96 -13.28
C ALA A 140 -3.11 10.33 -13.83
N ARG A 141 -2.17 10.04 -12.94
CA ARG A 141 -0.90 9.36 -13.26
C ARG A 141 -0.75 8.14 -12.35
N PRO A 142 -0.24 6.99 -12.84
CA PRO A 142 0.07 5.87 -11.96
C PRO A 142 1.08 6.27 -10.89
N LEU A 143 0.81 5.84 -9.66
CA LEU A 143 1.61 6.21 -8.50
C LEU A 143 2.61 5.12 -8.15
N ALA A 144 3.90 5.43 -8.29
CA ALA A 144 4.99 4.64 -7.78
C ALA A 144 5.21 4.95 -6.29
N THR A 145 4.95 3.95 -5.45
CA THR A 145 5.34 3.91 -4.04
C THR A 145 6.28 2.75 -3.80
N GLY A 146 7.07 2.80 -2.72
CA GLY A 146 8.03 1.74 -2.41
C GLY A 146 7.41 0.36 -2.18
N GLU A 147 6.11 0.24 -1.90
CA GLU A 147 5.43 -1.06 -1.76
C GLU A 147 5.11 -1.72 -3.11
N PHE A 148 4.91 -0.94 -4.18
CA PHE A 148 4.53 -1.43 -5.51
C PHE A 148 5.71 -1.74 -6.42
N ILE A 149 6.94 -1.40 -6.01
CA ILE A 149 8.16 -1.68 -6.77
C ILE A 149 8.70 -3.05 -6.35
N ARG A 150 8.47 -4.08 -7.16
CA ARG A 150 8.91 -5.46 -6.92
C ARG A 150 9.35 -6.10 -8.22
N ASP A 151 10.34 -6.99 -8.11
CA ASP A 151 10.67 -7.95 -9.18
C ASP A 151 10.73 -7.33 -10.59
N TRP A 152 11.56 -6.28 -10.74
CA TRP A 152 11.81 -5.56 -12.00
C TRP A 152 10.66 -4.70 -12.53
N ALA A 153 9.53 -4.64 -11.82
CA ALA A 153 8.36 -3.88 -12.24
C ALA A 153 7.85 -2.94 -11.14
N MET A 154 7.01 -2.00 -11.57
CA MET A 154 6.12 -1.25 -10.71
C MET A 154 4.70 -1.68 -11.06
N VAL A 155 4.03 -2.33 -10.11
CA VAL A 155 2.65 -2.81 -10.28
C VAL A 155 1.79 -2.10 -9.25
N SER A 156 1.25 -0.95 -9.65
CA SER A 156 0.39 -0.12 -8.80
C SER A 156 -0.99 -0.02 -9.41
N GLU A 157 -2.00 -0.25 -8.59
CA GLU A 157 -3.39 0.10 -8.88
C GLU A 157 -3.75 1.48 -8.31
N ALA A 158 -2.82 2.12 -7.60
CA ALA A 158 -3.01 3.45 -7.06
C ALA A 158 -2.71 4.48 -8.14
N MET A 159 -3.65 5.40 -8.32
CA MET A 159 -3.48 6.58 -9.15
C MET A 159 -3.24 7.78 -8.24
N ALA A 160 -2.54 8.77 -8.78
CA ALA A 160 -2.41 10.06 -8.13
C ALA A 160 -2.98 11.18 -9.02
N LEU A 161 -3.66 12.12 -8.38
CA LEU A 161 -4.02 13.41 -8.94
C LEU A 161 -2.76 14.29 -8.97
N ALA A 162 -2.09 14.33 -10.11
CA ALA A 162 -0.92 15.17 -10.34
C ALA A 162 -1.34 16.38 -11.18
N PRO A 163 -1.50 17.58 -10.59
CA PRO A 163 -1.97 18.77 -11.30
C PRO A 163 -0.85 19.41 -12.13
N TYR A 164 -0.19 18.63 -12.98
CA TYR A 164 0.95 19.03 -13.78
C TYR A 164 0.75 18.63 -15.24
N GLY A 165 1.06 19.55 -16.16
CA GLY A 165 1.12 19.26 -17.59
C GLY A 165 2.38 18.48 -17.96
N ASP A 166 2.51 18.13 -19.24
CA ASP A 166 3.65 17.33 -19.72
C ASP A 166 4.99 18.09 -19.64
N SER A 167 4.96 19.43 -19.63
CA SER A 167 6.13 20.28 -19.34
C SER A 167 6.53 20.32 -17.85
N GLY A 168 5.73 19.69 -16.97
CA GLY A 168 5.90 19.76 -15.52
C GLY A 168 5.41 21.07 -14.88
N ASP A 169 4.69 21.91 -15.63
CA ASP A 169 4.07 23.13 -15.11
C ASP A 169 2.74 22.83 -14.41
N VAL A 170 2.45 23.59 -13.35
CA VAL A 170 1.21 23.44 -12.58
C VAL A 170 0.02 23.83 -13.45
N ILE A 171 -0.97 22.95 -13.55
CA ILE A 171 -2.25 23.24 -14.20
C ILE A 171 -3.07 24.15 -13.27
N GLY A 172 -3.62 25.23 -13.83
CA GLY A 172 -4.50 26.15 -13.10
C GLY A 172 -5.69 25.46 -12.45
N LEU A 173 -6.06 25.91 -11.25
CA LEU A 173 -7.21 25.38 -10.52
C LEU A 173 -8.51 25.74 -11.22
N ASP A 174 -9.25 24.71 -11.65
CA ASP A 174 -10.61 24.84 -12.14
C ASP A 174 -11.56 24.51 -10.98
N ILE A 175 -12.10 25.54 -10.33
CA ILE A 175 -12.90 25.38 -9.11
C ILE A 175 -14.27 24.76 -9.37
N ASP A 176 -14.79 24.86 -10.59
CA ASP A 176 -16.10 24.31 -10.98
C ASP A 176 -16.01 22.82 -11.29
N SER A 177 -14.79 22.31 -11.54
CA SER A 177 -14.54 20.89 -11.71
C SER A 177 -14.60 20.11 -10.40
N LYS A 178 -14.94 18.81 -10.49
CA LYS A 178 -14.95 17.91 -9.33
C LYS A 178 -13.61 17.83 -8.60
N TRP A 179 -12.48 17.89 -9.31
CA TRP A 179 -11.17 17.83 -8.67
C TRP A 179 -10.82 19.14 -7.96
N GLY A 180 -11.26 20.29 -8.49
CA GLY A 180 -11.10 21.58 -7.84
C GLY A 180 -11.92 21.69 -6.56
N GLN A 181 -13.21 21.35 -6.62
CA GLN A 181 -14.10 21.29 -5.45
C GLN A 181 -13.57 20.33 -4.38
N HIS A 182 -13.07 19.16 -4.80
CA HIS A 182 -12.42 18.20 -3.91
C HIS A 182 -11.22 18.81 -3.18
N LEU A 183 -10.26 19.40 -3.89
CA LEU A 183 -9.09 20.02 -3.24
C LEU A 183 -9.48 21.23 -2.38
N TRP A 184 -10.50 22.00 -2.78
CA TRP A 184 -11.03 23.12 -2.00
C TRP A 184 -11.51 22.67 -0.61
N SER A 185 -12.15 21.50 -0.52
CA SER A 185 -12.60 20.96 0.76
C SER A 185 -11.45 20.66 1.74
N MET A 186 -10.22 20.52 1.26
CA MET A 186 -9.02 20.34 2.09
C MET A 186 -8.04 21.51 1.98
N ARG A 187 -8.46 22.67 1.46
CA ARG A 187 -7.58 23.82 1.16
C ARG A 187 -6.72 24.22 2.35
N GLN A 188 -7.30 24.29 3.55
CA GLN A 188 -6.56 24.70 4.74
C GLN A 188 -5.44 23.72 5.14
N ILE A 189 -5.57 22.43 4.83
CA ILE A 189 -4.52 21.43 5.07
C ILE A 189 -3.45 21.48 3.98
N LEU A 190 -3.83 21.82 2.76
CA LEU A 190 -2.94 21.79 1.59
C LEU A 190 -2.03 23.02 1.50
N ARG A 191 -2.39 24.10 2.19
CA ARG A 191 -1.57 25.32 2.25
C ARG A 191 -0.21 25.05 2.90
N PRO A 192 0.86 25.67 2.39
CA PRO A 192 2.19 25.54 2.99
C PRO A 192 2.23 26.19 4.38
N ASP A 193 2.97 25.59 5.29
CA ASP A 193 3.31 26.20 6.58
C ASP A 193 4.34 27.32 6.35
N PRO A 194 4.13 28.55 6.85
CA PRO A 194 5.11 29.63 6.73
C PRO A 194 6.47 29.33 7.40
N HIS A 195 6.58 28.31 8.25
CA HIS A 195 7.83 27.87 8.89
C HIS A 195 8.53 26.71 8.17
N ASP A 196 8.14 26.39 6.94
CA ASP A 196 8.68 25.26 6.20
C ASP A 196 10.16 25.46 5.79
N ALA A 197 11.05 24.69 6.41
CA ALA A 197 12.51 24.79 6.26
C ALA A 197 13.05 24.27 4.92
N PHE A 198 12.25 23.53 4.13
CA PHE A 198 12.73 22.86 2.91
C PHE A 198 12.43 23.59 1.59
N GLY A 199 11.67 24.69 1.65
CA GLY A 199 11.23 25.44 0.47
C GLY A 199 10.19 24.67 -0.35
N SER A 200 8.96 25.19 -0.37
CA SER A 200 7.83 24.61 -1.10
C SER A 200 7.88 24.94 -2.59
N SER A 201 7.59 23.95 -3.46
CA SER A 201 7.39 24.18 -4.90
C SER A 201 6.06 24.87 -5.22
N LYS A 202 5.19 25.09 -4.22
CA LYS A 202 3.81 25.52 -4.44
C LYS A 202 3.66 26.99 -4.82
N GLY A 203 4.52 27.90 -4.36
CA GLY A 203 4.24 29.34 -4.46
C GLY A 203 2.80 29.65 -3.97
N ASP A 204 2.02 30.36 -4.78
CA ASP A 204 0.59 30.64 -4.53
C ASP A 204 -0.36 29.48 -4.92
N SER A 205 0.15 28.43 -5.58
CA SER A 205 -0.60 27.26 -6.03
C SER A 205 -0.75 26.22 -4.91
N TRP A 206 -1.56 26.52 -3.89
CA TRP A 206 -1.76 25.66 -2.72
C TRP A 206 -2.23 24.23 -3.08
N TRP A 207 -2.89 24.05 -4.23
CA TRP A 207 -3.35 22.77 -4.77
C TRP A 207 -2.26 21.94 -5.45
N ALA A 208 -1.08 22.53 -5.69
CA ALA A 208 0.06 21.80 -6.24
C ALA A 208 0.66 20.86 -5.18
N TRP A 209 1.45 19.90 -5.65
CA TRP A 209 2.20 19.02 -4.76
C TRP A 209 3.26 19.83 -4.01
N TYR A 210 3.51 19.44 -2.77
CA TYR A 210 4.51 20.10 -1.92
C TYR A 210 5.89 20.19 -2.59
N ARG A 211 6.32 19.10 -3.22
CA ARG A 211 7.59 19.05 -3.97
C ARG A 211 7.40 18.39 -5.32
N TRP A 212 7.89 19.05 -6.38
CA TRP A 212 7.95 18.52 -7.74
C TRP A 212 9.26 18.95 -8.40
N ILE A 213 10.14 17.98 -8.71
CA ILE A 213 11.42 18.26 -9.36
C ILE A 213 11.26 18.04 -10.87
N LYS A 214 10.96 19.13 -11.59
CA LYS A 214 10.69 19.11 -13.04
C LYS A 214 11.77 18.38 -13.85
N ASP A 215 13.03 18.63 -13.53
CA ASP A 215 14.19 18.03 -14.22
C ASP A 215 14.16 16.48 -14.22
N ARG A 216 13.66 15.85 -13.15
CA ARG A 216 13.54 14.39 -13.10
C ARG A 216 12.42 13.88 -14.00
N TYR A 217 11.33 14.64 -14.10
CA TYR A 217 10.19 14.31 -14.98
C TYR A 217 10.45 14.59 -16.46
N ALA A 218 11.46 15.40 -16.78
CA ALA A 218 11.91 15.62 -18.15
C ALA A 218 12.77 14.47 -18.70
N ALA A 219 13.30 13.60 -17.83
CA ALA A 219 14.08 12.44 -18.26
C ALA A 219 13.20 11.38 -18.90
N LEU A 220 13.63 10.85 -20.06
CA LEU A 220 12.94 9.74 -20.75
C LEU A 220 12.96 8.45 -19.93
N HIS A 221 14.07 8.21 -19.24
CA HIS A 221 14.32 7.02 -18.45
C HIS A 221 14.78 7.40 -17.04
N LEU A 222 14.25 6.71 -16.04
CA LEU A 222 14.71 6.78 -14.66
C LEU A 222 14.79 5.36 -14.10
N LEU A 223 15.78 5.08 -13.27
CA LEU A 223 15.68 3.92 -12.38
C LEU A 223 15.01 4.35 -11.09
N SER A 224 14.14 3.53 -10.53
CA SER A 224 13.52 3.79 -9.22
C SER A 224 13.51 2.54 -8.37
N PHE A 225 13.46 2.71 -7.05
CA PHE A 225 13.57 1.61 -6.11
C PHE A 225 12.73 1.81 -4.86
N ALA A 226 12.43 0.70 -4.19
CA ALA A 226 11.79 0.73 -2.88
C ALA A 226 12.78 1.15 -1.79
N SER A 227 12.62 2.36 -1.23
CA SER A 227 13.54 2.83 -0.17
C SER A 227 13.34 2.10 1.16
N VAL A 228 12.20 1.45 1.36
CA VAL A 228 11.95 0.58 2.51
C VAL A 228 11.44 -0.78 2.02
N ALA A 229 12.28 -1.80 2.12
CA ALA A 229 11.97 -3.16 1.67
C ALA A 229 12.84 -4.20 2.38
N THR A 230 12.52 -5.49 2.24
CA THR A 230 13.38 -6.55 2.80
C THR A 230 14.56 -6.90 1.89
N HIS A 231 14.47 -6.58 0.60
CA HIS A 231 15.50 -6.80 -0.43
C HIS A 231 15.58 -5.60 -1.38
N GLY A 232 16.67 -5.50 -2.15
CA GLY A 232 16.81 -4.49 -3.21
C GLY A 232 15.82 -4.75 -4.34
N HIS A 233 14.91 -3.80 -4.58
CA HIS A 233 13.96 -3.86 -5.70
C HIS A 233 14.08 -2.59 -6.53
N PHE A 234 14.57 -2.74 -7.76
CA PHE A 234 14.76 -1.67 -8.72
C PHE A 234 13.95 -1.97 -9.99
N PHE A 235 13.46 -0.93 -10.65
CA PHE A 235 12.82 -1.04 -11.96
C PHE A 235 13.20 0.14 -12.85
N LEU A 236 13.07 -0.06 -14.16
CA LEU A 236 13.23 0.99 -15.17
C LEU A 236 11.88 1.65 -15.44
N ASN A 237 11.79 2.94 -15.12
CA ASN A 237 10.67 3.80 -15.44
C ASN A 237 10.88 4.44 -16.82
N ARG A 238 9.95 4.18 -17.74
CA ARG A 238 9.91 4.74 -19.11
C ARG A 238 8.94 5.93 -19.24
N GLY A 239 8.80 6.71 -18.17
CA GLY A 239 7.88 7.85 -18.08
C GLY A 239 6.47 7.49 -17.59
N GLY A 240 5.57 8.48 -17.57
CA GLY A 240 4.14 8.32 -17.23
C GLY A 240 3.81 8.20 -15.73
N ASN A 241 4.75 7.72 -14.91
CA ASN A 241 4.54 7.52 -13.47
C ASN A 241 4.91 8.76 -12.65
N VAL A 242 4.23 8.92 -11.51
CA VAL A 242 4.61 9.89 -10.47
C VAL A 242 5.03 9.17 -9.19
N PHE A 243 5.92 9.77 -8.41
CA PHE A 243 6.58 9.09 -7.29
C PHE A 243 6.22 9.73 -5.96
N ASN A 244 6.16 8.91 -4.91
CA ASN A 244 6.23 9.40 -3.53
C ASN A 244 7.68 9.34 -3.01
N ARG A 245 7.90 9.84 -1.78
CA ARG A 245 9.23 9.83 -1.13
C ARG A 245 9.82 8.44 -0.88
N HIS A 246 9.00 7.39 -0.92
CA HIS A 246 9.42 6.01 -0.71
C HIS A 246 9.79 5.27 -2.00
N ALA A 247 9.66 5.95 -3.14
CA ALA A 247 10.12 5.52 -4.46
C ALA A 247 11.13 6.52 -5.04
N PRO A 248 12.31 6.68 -4.42
CA PRO A 248 13.37 7.53 -4.97
C PRO A 248 13.77 7.10 -6.38
N VAL A 249 14.35 8.05 -7.12
CA VAL A 249 14.80 7.87 -8.50
C VAL A 249 16.30 8.13 -8.63
N ILE A 250 16.90 7.45 -9.60
CA ILE A 250 18.25 7.58 -10.09
C ILE A 250 18.14 8.07 -11.54
N LYS A 251 18.75 9.21 -11.83
CA LYS A 251 18.80 9.81 -13.16
C LYS A 251 20.21 9.60 -13.71
N LEU A 252 20.34 9.11 -14.94
CA LEU A 252 21.63 9.00 -15.63
C LEU A 252 21.94 10.31 -16.38
N PRO A 253 23.21 10.55 -16.77
CA PRO A 253 23.58 11.71 -17.59
C PRO A 253 22.74 11.84 -18.86
N GLU A 254 22.56 13.08 -19.30
CA GLU A 254 21.89 13.37 -20.56
C GLU A 254 22.56 12.62 -21.73
N GLY A 255 21.74 12.00 -22.59
CA GLY A 255 22.21 11.16 -23.70
C GLY A 255 22.42 9.68 -23.35
N ALA A 256 22.27 9.26 -22.09
CA ALA A 256 22.30 7.85 -21.72
C ALA A 256 21.19 7.05 -22.41
N SER A 257 21.56 5.93 -23.02
CA SER A 257 20.62 5.05 -23.73
C SER A 257 19.78 4.20 -22.77
N GLU A 258 18.73 3.57 -23.28
CA GLU A 258 17.97 2.58 -22.50
C GLU A 258 18.85 1.41 -22.06
N ASP A 259 19.77 0.95 -22.92
CA ASP A 259 20.73 -0.11 -22.60
C ASP A 259 21.67 0.29 -21.44
N ASP A 260 22.05 1.57 -21.32
CA ASP A 260 22.86 2.04 -20.18
C ASP A 260 22.08 1.95 -18.86
N HIS A 261 20.77 2.20 -18.90
CA HIS A 261 19.90 2.01 -17.76
C HIS A 261 19.74 0.53 -17.41
N LEU A 262 19.54 -0.33 -18.41
CA LEU A 262 19.39 -1.78 -18.23
C LEU A 262 20.66 -2.44 -17.70
N ARG A 263 21.84 -2.01 -18.16
CA ARG A 263 23.15 -2.45 -17.62
C ARG A 263 23.23 -2.23 -16.11
N LEU A 264 22.91 -1.01 -15.67
CA LEU A 264 22.93 -0.65 -14.26
C LEU A 264 21.83 -1.36 -13.49
N LEU A 265 20.63 -1.46 -14.06
CA LEU A 265 19.48 -2.13 -13.44
C LEU A 265 19.80 -3.57 -13.06
N GLY A 266 20.50 -4.31 -13.93
CA GLY A 266 20.93 -5.68 -13.63
C GLY A 266 21.78 -5.80 -12.38
N VAL A 267 22.86 -5.01 -12.31
CA VAL A 267 23.75 -5.03 -11.15
C VAL A 267 23.01 -4.61 -9.89
N LEU A 268 22.18 -3.56 -9.94
CA LEU A 268 21.39 -3.10 -8.79
C LEU A 268 20.36 -4.13 -8.30
N ASN A 269 19.82 -4.95 -9.21
CA ASN A 269 18.89 -6.02 -8.89
C ASN A 269 19.58 -7.34 -8.48
N SER A 270 20.91 -7.40 -8.39
CA SER A 270 21.63 -8.61 -7.97
C SER A 270 21.56 -8.86 -6.46
N SER A 271 21.70 -10.13 -6.08
CA SER A 271 21.93 -10.56 -4.70
C SER A 271 23.18 -9.91 -4.08
N THR A 272 24.21 -9.63 -4.88
CA THR A 272 25.42 -8.90 -4.47
C THR A 272 25.11 -7.46 -4.03
N ALA A 273 24.32 -6.73 -4.82
CA ALA A 273 23.88 -5.39 -4.45
C ALA A 273 23.01 -5.43 -3.19
N CYS A 274 22.13 -6.43 -3.06
CA CYS A 274 21.32 -6.62 -1.84
C CYS A 274 22.19 -6.91 -0.61
N PHE A 275 23.21 -7.77 -0.73
CA PHE A 275 24.17 -8.04 0.33
C PHE A 275 24.87 -6.76 0.77
N TRP A 276 25.44 -6.00 -0.17
CA TRP A 276 26.15 -4.76 0.11
C TRP A 276 25.24 -3.73 0.81
N LEU A 277 24.02 -3.55 0.28
CA LEU A 277 23.04 -2.62 0.86
C LEU A 277 22.72 -2.96 2.32
N LYS A 278 22.61 -4.24 2.67
CA LYS A 278 22.38 -4.70 4.04
C LYS A 278 23.59 -4.52 4.97
N GLN A 279 24.81 -4.49 4.43
CA GLN A 279 26.01 -4.16 5.23
C GLN A 279 26.08 -2.68 5.58
N VAL A 280 25.65 -1.80 4.67
CA VAL A 280 25.78 -0.34 4.85
C VAL A 280 24.51 0.36 5.36
N SER A 281 23.42 -0.40 5.56
CA SER A 281 22.12 0.10 6.01
C SER A 281 21.67 -0.62 7.28
N TYR A 282 21.00 0.10 8.18
CA TYR A 282 20.48 -0.48 9.40
C TYR A 282 19.04 -1.00 9.22
N PRO A 283 18.69 -2.16 9.79
CA PRO A 283 17.32 -2.67 9.73
C PRO A 283 16.39 -1.78 10.57
N LYS A 284 15.19 -1.52 10.05
CA LYS A 284 14.09 -0.88 10.80
C LYS A 284 13.38 -1.86 11.74
N GLY A 285 13.63 -3.16 11.59
CA GLY A 285 13.02 -4.29 12.29
C GLY A 285 12.16 -5.17 11.36
N GLY A 286 11.77 -6.35 11.82
CA GLY A 286 10.82 -7.25 11.14
C GLY A 286 9.62 -7.61 12.02
N ASP A 287 9.06 -8.80 11.83
CA ASP A 287 7.87 -9.25 12.56
C ASP A 287 8.23 -9.50 14.05
N PRO A 288 7.54 -8.87 15.02
CA PRO A 288 7.92 -8.97 16.44
C PRO A 288 7.73 -10.39 16.96
N LEU A 289 8.72 -10.90 17.69
CA LEU A 289 8.58 -12.09 18.53
C LEU A 289 8.19 -11.69 19.96
N GLY A 290 6.98 -12.08 20.37
CA GLY A 290 6.48 -11.94 21.75
C GLY A 290 5.88 -10.58 22.10
N ASP A 291 5.22 -10.53 23.28
CA ASP A 291 4.57 -9.32 23.81
C ASP A 291 5.56 -8.27 24.35
N GLU A 292 6.87 -8.59 24.38
CA GLU A 292 7.93 -7.78 24.98
C GLU A 292 8.75 -6.95 23.97
N GLY A 293 8.15 -6.39 22.92
CA GLY A 293 8.63 -5.18 22.21
C GLY A 293 10.06 -5.15 21.63
N ALA A 294 10.87 -6.20 21.76
CA ALA A 294 12.21 -6.29 21.19
C ALA A 294 12.05 -6.57 19.69
N ARG A 295 12.62 -5.68 18.86
CA ARG A 295 12.60 -5.79 17.39
C ARG A 295 13.60 -6.86 16.90
N VAL A 296 13.52 -8.06 17.46
CA VAL A 296 14.30 -9.21 17.03
C VAL A 296 13.37 -10.09 16.21
N SER A 297 13.66 -10.20 14.92
CA SER A 297 12.92 -11.06 14.00
C SER A 297 13.46 -12.49 14.10
N ALA A 298 12.57 -13.48 14.02
CA ALA A 298 12.96 -14.89 13.96
C ALA A 298 13.81 -15.21 12.72
N GLU A 299 13.59 -14.46 11.64
CA GLU A 299 14.09 -14.73 10.30
C GLU A 299 14.68 -13.44 9.72
N GLY A 300 16.01 -13.38 9.55
CA GLY A 300 16.70 -12.15 9.09
C GLY A 300 16.26 -11.67 7.71
N TRP A 301 15.81 -12.58 6.83
CA TRP A 301 15.27 -12.24 5.52
C TRP A 301 13.91 -11.52 5.55
N SER A 302 13.24 -11.52 6.71
CA SER A 302 11.98 -10.79 6.93
C SER A 302 12.19 -9.34 7.42
N ASP A 303 13.42 -8.98 7.79
CA ASP A 303 13.74 -7.63 8.26
C ASP A 303 13.61 -6.60 7.14
N ARG A 304 12.95 -5.47 7.44
CA ARG A 304 12.86 -4.33 6.54
C ARG A 304 14.06 -3.41 6.76
N TYR A 305 14.69 -3.01 5.68
CA TYR A 305 15.80 -2.05 5.67
C TYR A 305 15.33 -0.72 5.08
N GLU A 306 15.98 0.36 5.48
CA GLU A 306 15.88 1.63 4.77
C GLU A 306 17.11 1.84 3.90
N PHE A 307 16.93 1.64 2.59
CA PHE A 307 17.95 1.89 1.58
C PHE A 307 17.92 3.37 1.20
N THR A 308 18.89 4.14 1.70
CA THR A 308 18.97 5.58 1.43
C THR A 308 19.72 5.87 0.13
N GLY A 309 19.30 6.91 -0.60
CA GLY A 309 20.01 7.36 -1.80
C GLY A 309 21.45 7.80 -1.53
N THR A 310 21.72 8.38 -0.36
CA THR A 310 23.08 8.77 0.06
C THR A 310 24.00 7.54 0.14
N LYS A 311 23.55 6.47 0.81
CA LYS A 311 24.33 5.23 0.86
C LYS A 311 24.47 4.60 -0.52
N LEU A 312 23.38 4.49 -1.27
CA LEU A 312 23.41 3.84 -2.59
C LEU A 312 24.42 4.48 -3.56
N GLN A 313 24.70 5.79 -3.47
CA GLN A 313 25.74 6.45 -4.28
C GLN A 313 27.16 5.92 -4.05
N GLU A 314 27.43 5.33 -2.89
CA GLU A 314 28.73 4.74 -2.54
C GLU A 314 28.89 3.31 -3.10
N PHE A 315 27.86 2.75 -3.75
CA PHE A 315 27.88 1.37 -4.25
C PHE A 315 28.97 1.18 -5.32
N PRO A 316 29.92 0.25 -5.14
CA PRO A 316 30.94 -0.06 -6.13
C PRO A 316 30.33 -0.73 -7.37
N LEU A 317 30.62 -0.24 -8.56
CA LEU A 317 30.17 -0.79 -9.83
C LEU A 317 31.26 -1.66 -10.47
N PRO A 318 30.93 -2.86 -10.97
CA PRO A 318 31.88 -3.74 -11.63
C PRO A 318 32.35 -3.13 -12.96
N SER A 319 33.43 -3.67 -13.52
CA SER A 319 33.99 -3.18 -14.79
C SER A 319 33.18 -3.56 -16.03
N ALA A 320 32.29 -4.57 -15.93
CA ALA A 320 31.37 -5.00 -16.98
C ALA A 320 29.98 -5.32 -16.39
N TYR A 321 28.96 -5.45 -17.24
CA TYR A 321 27.55 -5.49 -16.82
C TYR A 321 26.77 -6.63 -17.50
N PRO A 322 25.77 -7.23 -16.83
CA PRO A 322 24.97 -8.34 -17.36
C PRO A 322 23.83 -7.85 -18.27
N LEU A 323 24.13 -7.11 -19.34
CA LEU A 323 23.12 -6.42 -20.16
C LEU A 323 22.09 -7.38 -20.77
N GLU A 324 22.53 -8.48 -21.40
CA GLU A 324 21.61 -9.37 -22.11
C GLU A 324 20.59 -10.02 -21.17
N LEU A 325 21.04 -10.50 -20.01
CA LEU A 325 20.15 -11.02 -18.96
C LEU A 325 19.22 -9.92 -18.42
N SER A 326 19.73 -8.71 -18.22
CA SER A 326 18.93 -7.58 -17.72
C SER A 326 17.82 -7.20 -18.71
N ARG A 327 18.12 -7.20 -20.01
CA ARG A 327 17.16 -6.93 -21.08
C ARG A 327 16.08 -8.02 -21.14
N GLU A 328 16.46 -9.29 -21.04
CA GLU A 328 15.51 -10.41 -21.07
C GLU A 328 14.57 -10.39 -19.86
N VAL A 329 15.10 -10.18 -18.64
CA VAL A 329 14.30 -10.13 -17.41
C VAL A 329 13.37 -8.91 -17.38
N ASP A 330 13.85 -7.72 -17.76
CA ASP A 330 13.00 -6.53 -17.86
C ASP A 330 11.90 -6.71 -18.92
N GLY A 331 12.22 -7.29 -20.08
CA GLY A 331 11.23 -7.61 -21.11
C GLY A 331 10.16 -8.61 -20.63
N LEU A 332 10.56 -9.63 -19.85
CA LEU A 332 9.61 -10.54 -19.21
C LEU A 332 8.76 -9.85 -18.14
N ALA A 333 9.34 -8.94 -17.34
CA ALA A 333 8.61 -8.17 -16.35
C ALA A 333 7.52 -7.31 -16.99
N GLN A 334 7.84 -6.67 -18.12
CA GLN A 334 6.87 -5.92 -18.92
C GLN A 334 5.77 -6.83 -19.49
N ARG A 335 6.11 -7.99 -20.05
CA ARG A 335 5.11 -8.97 -20.51
C ARG A 335 4.20 -9.42 -19.37
N LEU A 336 4.78 -9.75 -18.22
CA LEU A 336 4.05 -10.19 -17.03
C LEU A 336 2.99 -9.16 -16.59
N ALA A 337 3.32 -7.86 -16.66
CA ALA A 337 2.39 -6.78 -16.34
C ALA A 337 1.16 -6.75 -17.27
N THR A 338 1.30 -7.16 -18.53
CA THR A 338 0.21 -7.18 -19.53
C THR A 338 -0.73 -8.38 -19.40
N VAL A 339 -0.33 -9.44 -18.69
CA VAL A 339 -1.10 -10.68 -18.53
C VAL A 339 -1.60 -10.90 -17.10
N THR A 340 -1.59 -9.85 -16.27
CA THR A 340 -2.25 -9.90 -14.95
C THR A 340 -3.78 -9.97 -15.11
N PRO A 341 -4.52 -10.52 -14.12
CA PRO A 341 -5.98 -10.51 -14.17
C PRO A 341 -6.56 -9.09 -14.31
N ALA A 342 -5.94 -8.10 -13.67
CA ALA A 342 -6.33 -6.69 -13.78
C ALA A 342 -6.13 -6.16 -15.22
N ALA A 343 -5.03 -6.51 -15.90
CA ALA A 343 -4.80 -6.13 -17.29
C ALA A 343 -5.81 -6.80 -18.26
N VAL A 344 -6.16 -8.06 -18.01
CA VAL A 344 -7.21 -8.77 -18.77
C VAL A 344 -8.57 -8.08 -18.60
N ALA A 345 -8.92 -7.69 -17.38
CA ALA A 345 -10.16 -6.98 -17.05
C ALA A 345 -10.17 -5.54 -17.61
N ALA A 346 -9.03 -4.84 -17.60
CA ALA A 346 -8.92 -3.47 -18.13
C ALA A 346 -9.04 -3.42 -19.65
N SER A 347 -8.60 -4.48 -20.35
CA SER A 347 -8.67 -4.58 -21.81
C SER A 347 -10.02 -5.11 -22.35
N GLY A 348 -10.93 -5.56 -21.49
CA GLY A 348 -12.27 -6.02 -21.89
C GLY A 348 -12.89 -6.99 -20.88
N VAL A 349 -13.89 -7.76 -21.31
CA VAL A 349 -14.60 -8.72 -20.45
C VAL A 349 -13.67 -9.88 -20.03
N PRO A 350 -13.43 -10.12 -18.72
CA PRO A 350 -12.54 -11.18 -18.25
C PRO A 350 -13.22 -12.56 -18.27
N THR A 351 -13.39 -13.12 -19.46
CA THR A 351 -13.92 -14.48 -19.69
C THR A 351 -12.96 -15.56 -19.17
N ARG A 352 -13.46 -16.77 -18.91
CA ARG A 352 -12.65 -17.91 -18.45
C ARG A 352 -11.48 -18.22 -19.38
N GLU A 353 -11.72 -18.18 -20.69
CA GLU A 353 -10.71 -18.49 -21.71
C GLU A 353 -9.55 -17.49 -21.66
N ARG A 354 -9.87 -16.19 -21.58
CA ARG A 354 -8.87 -15.11 -21.47
C ARG A 354 -8.07 -15.20 -20.16
N LEU A 355 -8.74 -15.45 -19.04
CA LEU A 355 -8.08 -15.60 -17.74
C LEU A 355 -7.16 -16.83 -17.74
N TYR A 356 -7.61 -17.97 -18.27
CA TYR A 356 -6.81 -19.19 -18.36
C TYR A 356 -5.57 -19.04 -19.25
N ALA A 357 -5.70 -18.37 -20.40
CA ALA A 357 -4.56 -18.07 -21.27
C ALA A 357 -3.53 -17.18 -20.56
N ALA A 358 -4.02 -16.11 -19.91
CA ALA A 358 -3.19 -15.18 -19.17
C ALA A 358 -2.51 -15.84 -17.96
N GLU A 359 -3.20 -16.72 -17.24
CA GLU A 359 -2.65 -17.48 -16.10
C GLU A 359 -1.43 -18.30 -16.50
N ARG A 360 -1.55 -19.06 -17.59
CA ARG A 360 -0.45 -19.90 -18.10
C ARG A 360 0.76 -19.07 -18.50
N GLU A 361 0.53 -17.98 -19.23
CA GLU A 361 1.60 -17.07 -19.64
C GLU A 361 2.24 -16.38 -18.45
N TRP A 362 1.45 -16.00 -17.44
CA TRP A 362 1.93 -15.39 -16.21
C TRP A 362 2.86 -16.32 -15.44
N TYR A 363 2.45 -17.59 -15.22
CA TYR A 363 3.28 -18.57 -14.53
C TYR A 363 4.57 -18.90 -15.30
N SER A 364 4.49 -19.11 -16.61
CA SER A 364 5.66 -19.39 -17.47
C SER A 364 6.64 -18.22 -17.49
N SER A 365 6.15 -16.99 -17.74
CA SER A 365 6.99 -15.78 -17.75
C SER A 365 7.67 -15.57 -16.41
N ARG A 366 6.95 -15.73 -15.30
CA ARG A 366 7.52 -15.59 -13.96
C ARG A 366 8.56 -16.67 -13.65
N ALA A 367 8.31 -17.93 -14.03
CA ALA A 367 9.28 -19.01 -13.83
C ALA A 367 10.56 -18.79 -14.65
N ARG A 368 10.45 -18.22 -15.85
CA ARG A 368 11.61 -17.79 -16.64
C ARG A 368 12.35 -16.62 -16.00
N MET A 369 11.65 -15.62 -15.46
CA MET A 369 12.28 -14.51 -14.73
C MET A 369 13.08 -15.00 -13.51
N ILE A 370 12.55 -15.96 -12.76
CA ILE A 370 13.25 -16.57 -11.62
C ILE A 370 14.54 -17.23 -12.09
N ALA A 371 14.49 -18.02 -13.17
CA ALA A 371 15.65 -18.69 -13.73
C ALA A 371 16.74 -17.71 -14.18
N LEU A 372 16.37 -16.68 -14.94
CA LEU A 372 17.29 -15.69 -15.44
C LEU A 372 17.87 -14.79 -14.35
N GLN A 373 17.12 -14.54 -13.28
CA GLN A 373 17.65 -13.85 -12.10
C GLN A 373 18.76 -14.67 -11.43
N GLU A 374 18.65 -16.01 -11.38
CA GLU A 374 19.73 -16.84 -10.88
C GLU A 374 20.96 -16.72 -11.78
N GLU A 375 20.80 -16.82 -13.10
CA GLU A 375 21.90 -16.61 -14.04
C GLU A 375 22.55 -15.23 -13.88
N LEU A 376 21.74 -14.19 -13.65
CA LEU A 376 22.21 -12.82 -13.43
C LEU A 376 23.02 -12.70 -12.14
N ASP A 377 22.57 -13.30 -11.04
CA ASP A 377 23.30 -13.28 -9.77
C ASP A 377 24.66 -13.96 -9.92
N TRP A 378 24.69 -15.15 -10.54
CA TRP A 378 25.94 -15.90 -10.77
C TRP A 378 26.90 -15.18 -11.71
N GLN A 379 26.40 -14.51 -12.75
CA GLN A 379 27.23 -13.67 -13.61
C GLN A 379 27.81 -12.48 -12.83
N VAL A 380 27.00 -11.83 -11.99
CA VAL A 380 27.46 -10.69 -11.18
C VAL A 380 28.53 -11.11 -10.18
N TYR A 381 28.46 -12.31 -9.59
CA TYR A 381 29.54 -12.82 -8.75
C TYR A 381 30.88 -12.88 -9.47
N ALA A 382 30.90 -13.39 -10.71
CA ALA A 382 32.09 -13.43 -11.54
C ALA A 382 32.58 -12.02 -11.90
N LEU A 383 31.68 -11.09 -12.21
CA LEU A 383 32.01 -9.69 -12.54
C LEU A 383 32.71 -8.93 -11.40
N TYR A 384 32.46 -9.31 -10.15
CA TYR A 384 33.17 -8.78 -8.97
C TYR A 384 34.40 -9.60 -8.56
N GLY A 385 34.73 -10.67 -9.29
CA GLY A 385 35.86 -11.55 -8.96
C GLY A 385 35.64 -12.40 -7.70
N LEU A 386 34.37 -12.71 -7.36
CA LEU A 386 34.04 -13.60 -6.25
C LEU A 386 34.16 -15.09 -6.62
N LEU A 387 34.31 -15.37 -7.92
CA LEU A 387 34.45 -16.70 -8.51
C LEU A 387 35.67 -16.74 -9.41
N ASP A 388 36.36 -17.88 -9.44
CA ASP A 388 37.48 -18.12 -10.35
C ASP A 388 37.02 -18.36 -11.79
N ASP A 389 35.85 -18.99 -11.96
CA ASP A 389 35.20 -19.28 -13.25
C ASP A 389 33.78 -18.70 -13.29
N GLU A 390 33.31 -18.32 -14.48
CA GLU A 390 31.90 -18.00 -14.69
C GLU A 390 31.03 -19.27 -14.57
N LEU A 391 30.03 -19.23 -13.68
CA LEU A 391 29.12 -20.35 -13.38
C LEU A 391 27.70 -20.06 -13.85
N THR A 392 27.56 -19.62 -15.10
CA THR A 392 26.29 -19.47 -15.80
C THR A 392 26.03 -20.65 -16.73
N ALA A 393 24.77 -21.04 -16.88
CA ALA A 393 24.39 -22.06 -17.84
C ALA A 393 24.30 -21.47 -19.27
N PRO A 394 24.53 -22.28 -20.32
CA PRO A 394 24.23 -21.88 -21.69
C PRO A 394 22.79 -21.37 -21.82
N ALA A 395 22.58 -20.24 -22.51
CA ALA A 395 21.27 -19.58 -22.56
C ALA A 395 20.10 -20.48 -22.99
N GLY A 396 20.35 -21.45 -23.87
CA GLY A 396 19.37 -22.42 -24.36
C GLY A 396 19.11 -23.60 -23.42
N SER A 397 19.93 -23.81 -22.38
CA SER A 397 19.77 -24.93 -21.44
C SER A 397 19.14 -24.54 -20.11
N VAL A 398 19.00 -23.23 -19.83
CA VAL A 398 18.32 -22.69 -18.64
C VAL A 398 16.82 -23.02 -18.66
N PRO A 399 16.30 -23.85 -17.73
CA PRO A 399 14.88 -24.19 -17.68
C PRO A 399 14.05 -23.08 -17.02
N GLU A 400 12.72 -23.17 -17.11
CA GLU A 400 11.83 -22.44 -16.20
C GLU A 400 11.98 -23.00 -14.78
N LEU A 401 12.17 -22.14 -13.77
CA LEU A 401 12.36 -22.57 -12.38
C LEU A 401 11.12 -22.32 -11.52
N ARG A 402 10.82 -23.28 -10.65
CA ARG A 402 9.86 -23.13 -9.54
C ARG A 402 10.60 -22.71 -8.27
N LEU A 403 9.87 -22.08 -7.35
CA LEU A 403 10.40 -21.84 -6.01
C LEU A 403 10.64 -23.18 -5.31
N GLY A 404 11.80 -23.30 -4.66
CA GLY A 404 12.33 -24.54 -4.11
C GLY A 404 13.41 -25.19 -4.98
N GLU A 405 13.49 -24.83 -6.26
CA GLU A 405 14.42 -25.45 -7.23
C GLU A 405 15.72 -24.66 -7.43
N ARG A 406 15.89 -23.52 -6.77
CA ARG A 406 17.12 -22.71 -6.88
C ARG A 406 18.25 -23.30 -6.05
N ALA A 407 19.50 -23.06 -6.45
CA ALA A 407 20.68 -23.67 -5.81
C ALA A 407 20.73 -23.42 -4.28
N PHE A 408 20.53 -22.18 -3.83
CA PHE A 408 20.50 -21.89 -2.39
C PHE A 408 19.30 -22.51 -1.66
N GLU A 409 18.15 -22.68 -2.33
CA GLU A 409 16.98 -23.33 -1.72
C GLU A 409 17.23 -24.82 -1.55
N ILE A 410 17.92 -25.46 -2.49
CA ILE A 410 18.33 -26.86 -2.37
C ILE A 410 19.34 -27.04 -1.23
N VAL A 411 20.34 -26.15 -1.12
CA VAL A 411 21.27 -26.14 0.02
C VAL A 411 20.51 -25.93 1.33
N LEU A 412 19.60 -24.96 1.37
CA LEU A 412 18.77 -24.68 2.56
C LEU A 412 17.96 -25.91 2.97
N ALA A 413 17.30 -26.58 2.03
CA ALA A 413 16.54 -27.80 2.29
C ALA A 413 17.43 -28.97 2.76
N ARG A 414 18.65 -29.10 2.22
CA ARG A 414 19.63 -30.10 2.70
C ARG A 414 20.05 -29.82 4.14
N LYS A 415 20.32 -28.56 4.49
CA LYS A 415 20.60 -28.17 5.88
C LYS A 415 19.42 -28.42 6.82
N MET A 416 18.19 -28.23 6.37
CA MET A 416 17.01 -28.60 7.17
C MET A 416 16.99 -30.12 7.46
N ARG A 417 17.34 -30.96 6.47
CA ARG A 417 17.35 -32.42 6.59
C ARG A 417 18.53 -32.94 7.42
N ASP A 418 19.73 -32.43 7.15
CA ASP A 418 21.00 -33.01 7.62
C ASP A 418 21.52 -32.32 8.90
N GLU A 419 21.27 -31.02 9.04
CA GLU A 419 21.75 -30.18 10.15
C GLU A 419 20.63 -29.75 11.10
N GLY A 420 19.35 -30.06 10.78
CA GLY A 420 18.20 -29.68 11.59
C GLY A 420 17.90 -28.18 11.61
N LEU A 421 18.32 -27.45 10.57
CA LEU A 421 18.00 -26.02 10.41
C LEU A 421 16.48 -25.80 10.38
N GLU A 422 15.97 -24.88 11.18
CA GLU A 422 14.57 -24.47 11.17
C GLU A 422 14.42 -23.15 10.40
N THR A 423 13.51 -23.10 9.42
CA THR A 423 13.19 -21.86 8.71
C THR A 423 11.75 -21.85 8.19
N GLN A 424 11.14 -20.67 8.17
CA GLN A 424 9.83 -20.39 7.59
C GLN A 424 9.90 -20.05 6.10
N TRP A 425 11.09 -20.06 5.47
CA TRP A 425 11.26 -19.68 4.07
C TRP A 425 10.28 -20.40 3.14
N PHE A 426 10.25 -21.73 3.18
CA PHE A 426 9.42 -22.51 2.26
C PHE A 426 7.93 -22.30 2.48
N ALA A 427 7.49 -22.33 3.75
CA ALA A 427 6.10 -22.16 4.13
C ALA A 427 5.57 -20.76 3.77
N ARG A 428 6.36 -19.71 4.01
CA ARG A 428 5.95 -18.31 3.76
C ARG A 428 5.89 -17.94 2.27
N HIS A 429 6.55 -18.71 1.40
CA HIS A 429 6.57 -18.48 -0.05
C HIS A 429 5.79 -19.54 -0.84
N GLY A 430 5.16 -20.51 -0.16
CA GLY A 430 4.37 -21.56 -0.81
C GLY A 430 5.21 -22.50 -1.69
N SER A 431 6.48 -22.70 -1.34
CA SER A 431 7.43 -23.56 -2.08
C SER A 431 7.69 -24.87 -1.35
N THR A 432 8.03 -25.93 -2.09
CA THR A 432 8.38 -27.23 -1.50
C THR A 432 9.90 -27.32 -1.29
N PRO A 433 10.38 -27.73 -0.10
CA PRO A 433 11.80 -27.99 0.11
C PRO A 433 12.24 -29.21 -0.69
N ILE A 434 13.22 -29.03 -1.58
CA ILE A 434 13.75 -30.05 -2.48
C ILE A 434 15.23 -30.29 -2.15
N THR A 435 15.64 -31.54 -1.97
CA THR A 435 17.03 -31.90 -1.62
C THR A 435 17.80 -32.57 -2.76
N GLU A 436 17.08 -33.08 -3.76
CA GLU A 436 17.61 -33.73 -4.96
C GLU A 436 17.41 -32.85 -6.19
N LEU A 437 18.32 -32.90 -7.15
CA LEU A 437 18.17 -32.08 -8.36
C LEU A 437 16.97 -32.54 -9.19
N PRO A 438 16.09 -31.62 -9.65
CA PRO A 438 14.93 -31.98 -10.45
C PRO A 438 15.27 -32.78 -11.72
N THR A 439 14.51 -33.86 -11.93
CA THR A 439 14.72 -34.82 -13.03
C THR A 439 14.34 -34.29 -14.41
N HIS A 440 13.66 -33.14 -14.48
CA HIS A 440 13.24 -32.52 -15.74
C HIS A 440 14.29 -31.55 -16.31
N TRP A 441 15.34 -31.23 -15.55
CA TRP A 441 16.42 -30.38 -16.02
C TRP A 441 17.30 -31.09 -17.05
N SER A 442 17.87 -30.34 -17.99
CA SER A 442 18.90 -30.86 -18.89
C SER A 442 20.15 -31.29 -18.10
N ASP A 443 20.93 -32.22 -18.64
CA ASP A 443 22.18 -32.64 -18.00
C ASP A 443 23.16 -31.46 -17.85
N GLU A 444 23.22 -30.59 -18.85
CA GLU A 444 24.03 -29.36 -18.82
C GLU A 444 23.66 -28.46 -17.64
N TYR A 445 22.36 -28.19 -17.44
CA TYR A 445 21.92 -27.33 -16.34
C TYR A 445 22.14 -28.00 -14.97
N ARG A 446 21.91 -29.31 -14.86
CA ARG A 446 22.21 -30.06 -13.63
C ARG A 446 23.69 -29.92 -13.25
N THR A 447 24.60 -30.14 -14.19
CA THR A 447 26.05 -30.01 -13.94
C THR A 447 26.41 -28.61 -13.44
N VAL A 448 25.82 -27.55 -14.01
CA VAL A 448 26.04 -26.18 -13.54
C VAL A 448 25.52 -26.01 -12.11
N VAL A 449 24.31 -26.48 -11.80
CA VAL A 449 23.73 -26.35 -10.46
C VAL A 449 24.48 -27.19 -9.42
N GLU A 450 25.00 -28.37 -9.77
CA GLU A 450 25.88 -29.16 -8.89
C GLU A 450 27.12 -28.37 -8.50
N ARG A 451 27.77 -27.72 -9.48
CA ARG A 451 28.92 -26.84 -9.22
C ARG A 451 28.53 -25.65 -8.35
N ARG A 452 27.38 -25.02 -8.62
CA ARG A 452 26.85 -23.90 -7.80
C ARG A 452 26.65 -24.33 -6.35
N ILE A 453 26.02 -25.47 -6.11
CA ILE A 453 25.80 -26.03 -4.76
C ILE A 453 27.15 -26.26 -4.06
N ALA A 454 28.11 -26.91 -4.74
CA ALA A 454 29.44 -27.14 -4.18
C ALA A 454 30.15 -25.82 -3.83
N VAL A 455 29.98 -24.78 -4.65
CA VAL A 455 30.53 -23.44 -4.36
C VAL A 455 29.82 -22.76 -3.19
N ILE A 456 28.49 -22.88 -3.06
CA ILE A 456 27.75 -22.35 -1.91
C ILE A 456 28.24 -23.00 -0.61
N GLU A 457 28.49 -24.32 -0.63
CA GLU A 457 28.95 -25.10 0.53
C GLU A 457 30.44 -24.87 0.84
N GLY A 458 31.28 -24.66 -0.18
CA GLY A 458 32.74 -24.57 -0.04
C GLY A 458 33.35 -23.17 -0.07
N ASN A 459 32.69 -22.17 -0.66
CA ASN A 459 33.16 -20.79 -0.73
C ASN A 459 32.35 -19.90 0.21
N ARG A 460 32.99 -19.51 1.33
CA ARG A 460 32.37 -18.69 2.38
C ARG A 460 31.78 -17.38 1.85
N ASN A 461 32.45 -16.70 0.94
CA ASN A 461 32.00 -15.42 0.39
C ASN A 461 30.68 -15.59 -0.37
N ILE A 462 30.56 -16.65 -1.17
CA ILE A 462 29.34 -16.96 -1.89
C ILE A 462 28.26 -17.45 -0.93
N GLY A 463 28.57 -18.29 0.06
CA GLY A 463 27.61 -18.74 1.07
C GLY A 463 26.95 -17.60 1.87
N LEU A 464 27.62 -16.45 2.02
CA LEU A 464 27.04 -15.25 2.64
C LEU A 464 26.07 -14.48 1.73
N ILE A 465 26.12 -14.69 0.42
CA ILE A 465 25.26 -14.02 -0.56
C ILE A 465 24.14 -14.97 -1.03
N GLU A 466 24.44 -16.25 -1.21
CA GLU A 466 23.48 -17.30 -1.56
C GLU A 466 22.70 -17.77 -0.33
N ARG A 467 21.93 -16.85 0.25
CA ARG A 467 21.05 -17.09 1.41
C ARG A 467 19.74 -16.30 1.31
N PRO A 468 18.69 -16.70 2.05
CA PRO A 468 17.39 -16.02 2.08
C PRO A 468 17.43 -14.50 2.24
N GLU A 469 18.44 -13.96 2.93
CA GLU A 469 18.61 -12.53 3.20
C GLU A 469 19.03 -11.71 1.99
N CYS A 470 19.56 -12.33 0.95
CA CYS A 470 20.09 -11.64 -0.22
C CYS A 470 19.40 -12.08 -1.50
N LYS A 471 18.88 -13.31 -1.54
CA LYS A 471 18.19 -13.88 -2.69
C LYS A 471 16.73 -13.41 -2.77
N ARG A 472 16.27 -13.10 -3.98
CA ARG A 472 14.89 -12.61 -4.19
C ARG A 472 13.86 -13.62 -3.70
N ARG A 473 12.83 -13.08 -3.05
CA ARG A 473 11.72 -13.86 -2.49
C ARG A 473 10.68 -14.26 -3.52
N TRP A 474 10.48 -13.42 -4.54
CA TRP A 474 9.40 -13.58 -5.54
C TRP A 474 8.01 -13.72 -4.91
N ALA A 475 7.77 -13.12 -3.74
CA ALA A 475 6.50 -13.25 -3.04
C ALA A 475 5.38 -12.55 -3.81
N THR A 476 4.23 -13.22 -3.98
CA THR A 476 3.03 -12.68 -4.63
C THR A 476 1.81 -13.00 -3.77
N GLU A 477 0.68 -12.32 -4.01
CA GLU A 477 -0.60 -12.69 -3.39
C GLU A 477 -1.23 -13.96 -3.99
N GLY A 478 -0.68 -14.47 -5.09
CA GLY A 478 -1.19 -15.62 -5.83
C GLY A 478 -2.20 -15.25 -6.92
N TRP A 479 -2.32 -16.09 -7.95
CA TRP A 479 -3.21 -15.85 -9.09
C TRP A 479 -4.67 -15.70 -8.66
N ASP A 480 -5.16 -16.59 -7.79
CA ASP A 480 -6.55 -16.58 -7.33
C ASP A 480 -6.94 -15.28 -6.63
N ALA A 481 -6.04 -14.73 -5.80
CA ALA A 481 -6.29 -13.47 -5.09
C ALA A 481 -6.30 -12.28 -6.07
N MET A 482 -5.32 -12.21 -6.98
CA MET A 482 -5.28 -11.20 -8.04
C MET A 482 -6.53 -11.28 -8.94
N GLN A 483 -6.96 -12.49 -9.29
CA GLN A 483 -8.14 -12.73 -10.12
C GLN A 483 -9.41 -12.30 -9.39
N ALA A 484 -9.62 -12.75 -8.14
CA ALA A 484 -10.79 -12.37 -7.36
C ALA A 484 -10.92 -10.84 -7.24
N LYS A 485 -9.80 -10.16 -6.99
CA LYS A 485 -9.75 -8.69 -6.91
C LYS A 485 -10.08 -8.02 -8.24
N ALA A 486 -9.48 -8.46 -9.35
CA ALA A 486 -9.73 -7.89 -10.66
C ALA A 486 -11.19 -8.08 -11.11
N LEU A 487 -11.78 -9.25 -10.87
CA LEU A 487 -13.19 -9.52 -11.20
C LEU A 487 -14.13 -8.70 -10.31
N ARG A 488 -13.81 -8.56 -9.02
CA ARG A 488 -14.54 -7.71 -8.09
C ARG A 488 -14.58 -6.26 -8.57
N ASP A 489 -13.42 -5.70 -8.92
CA ASP A 489 -13.31 -4.32 -9.35
C ASP A 489 -14.00 -4.11 -10.72
N TRP A 490 -13.92 -5.08 -11.63
CA TRP A 490 -14.66 -5.04 -12.90
C TRP A 490 -16.18 -5.03 -12.68
N LEU A 491 -16.71 -5.86 -11.77
CA LEU A 491 -18.14 -5.88 -11.45
C LEU A 491 -18.59 -4.57 -10.79
N LEU A 492 -17.78 -4.00 -9.89
CA LEU A 492 -18.07 -2.70 -9.28
C LEU A 492 -18.04 -1.56 -10.30
N ASP A 493 -17.14 -1.61 -11.27
CA ASP A 493 -17.10 -0.66 -12.37
C ASP A 493 -18.40 -0.71 -13.18
N ARG A 494 -18.99 -1.90 -13.38
CA ARG A 494 -20.31 -2.05 -14.02
C ARG A 494 -21.45 -1.52 -13.15
N CYS A 495 -21.40 -1.69 -11.83
CA CYS A 495 -22.37 -1.10 -10.91
C CYS A 495 -22.36 0.44 -10.91
N GLU A 496 -21.28 1.08 -11.34
CA GLU A 496 -21.16 2.54 -11.43
C GLU A 496 -21.56 3.11 -12.80
N ALA A 497 -22.06 2.30 -13.73
CA ALA A 497 -22.47 2.75 -15.05
C ALA A 497 -23.56 3.83 -14.96
N ARG A 498 -23.37 4.96 -15.65
CA ARG A 498 -24.18 6.19 -15.47
C ARG A 498 -25.66 5.89 -15.67
N GLU A 499 -26.00 5.16 -16.71
CA GLU A 499 -27.36 4.81 -17.13
C GLU A 499 -28.19 4.12 -16.03
N LEU A 500 -27.55 3.50 -15.04
CA LEU A 500 -28.25 2.89 -13.90
C LEU A 500 -28.81 3.94 -12.95
N TRP A 501 -28.16 5.10 -12.87
CA TRP A 501 -28.34 6.10 -11.82
C TRP A 501 -29.17 7.31 -12.24
N TYR A 502 -29.75 7.28 -13.44
CA TYR A 502 -30.63 8.32 -13.95
C TYR A 502 -31.88 7.71 -14.61
N HIS A 503 -32.98 8.45 -14.58
CA HIS A 503 -34.17 8.19 -15.40
C HIS A 503 -34.63 9.50 -16.06
N HIS A 504 -35.64 9.43 -16.93
CA HIS A 504 -36.25 10.61 -17.52
C HIS A 504 -37.67 10.82 -16.98
N VAL A 505 -37.95 12.03 -16.48
CA VAL A 505 -39.29 12.49 -16.07
C VAL A 505 -39.58 13.79 -16.81
N ASP A 506 -40.70 13.83 -17.54
CA ASP A 506 -41.11 14.98 -18.37
C ASP A 506 -40.02 15.51 -19.32
N GLY A 507 -39.21 14.58 -19.87
CA GLY A 507 -38.10 14.90 -20.77
C GLY A 507 -36.82 15.39 -20.10
N LEU A 508 -36.80 15.54 -18.78
CA LEU A 508 -35.61 15.90 -18.00
C LEU A 508 -34.97 14.67 -17.36
N GLU A 509 -33.66 14.55 -17.48
CA GLU A 509 -32.88 13.51 -16.81
C GLU A 509 -32.79 13.83 -15.31
N GLN A 510 -33.12 12.87 -14.45
CA GLN A 510 -33.13 13.01 -12.99
C GLN A 510 -32.36 11.87 -12.32
N PRO A 511 -31.60 12.15 -11.23
CA PRO A 511 -30.88 11.14 -10.48
C PRO A 511 -31.86 10.20 -9.75
N ARG A 512 -31.57 8.89 -9.74
CA ARG A 512 -32.42 7.89 -9.08
C ARG A 512 -31.62 6.98 -8.16
N PRO A 513 -32.01 6.81 -6.88
CA PRO A 513 -31.44 5.77 -6.03
C PRO A 513 -32.07 4.41 -6.37
N LEU A 514 -31.30 3.33 -6.17
CA LEU A 514 -31.73 1.95 -6.38
C LEU A 514 -31.40 1.12 -5.14
N THR A 515 -32.25 0.14 -4.82
CA THR A 515 -31.86 -0.87 -3.83
C THR A 515 -30.87 -1.86 -4.45
N THR A 516 -30.05 -2.54 -3.64
CA THR A 516 -29.09 -3.53 -4.19
C THR A 516 -29.79 -4.66 -4.95
N ALA A 517 -31.04 -4.98 -4.61
CA ALA A 517 -31.88 -5.90 -5.37
C ALA A 517 -32.27 -5.33 -6.74
N GLN A 518 -32.76 -4.09 -6.79
CA GLN A 518 -33.09 -3.41 -8.04
C GLN A 518 -31.87 -3.24 -8.95
N LEU A 519 -30.72 -2.88 -8.37
CA LEU A 519 -29.46 -2.79 -9.10
C LEU A 519 -29.09 -4.14 -9.74
N ALA A 520 -29.26 -5.26 -9.03
CA ALA A 520 -29.04 -6.59 -9.58
C ALA A 520 -30.04 -6.95 -10.68
N ASP A 521 -31.31 -6.54 -10.56
CA ASP A 521 -32.33 -6.76 -11.59
C ASP A 521 -32.01 -6.00 -12.88
N GLU A 522 -31.54 -4.75 -12.80
CA GLU A 522 -31.10 -3.97 -13.97
C GLU A 522 -29.89 -4.63 -14.65
N LEU A 523 -28.92 -5.10 -13.85
CA LEU A 523 -27.72 -5.76 -14.34
C LEU A 523 -27.96 -7.20 -14.86
N ARG A 524 -29.11 -7.82 -14.53
CA ARG A 524 -29.44 -9.19 -14.97
C ARG A 524 -29.57 -9.31 -16.49
N ARG A 525 -29.76 -8.20 -17.21
CA ARG A 525 -29.81 -8.15 -18.68
C ARG A 525 -28.43 -8.09 -19.34
N ASP A 526 -27.37 -7.80 -18.57
CA ASP A 526 -26.00 -7.73 -19.08
C ASP A 526 -25.35 -9.13 -19.02
N THR A 527 -25.16 -9.74 -20.18
CA THR A 527 -24.55 -11.07 -20.32
C THR A 527 -23.09 -11.12 -19.86
N ASP A 528 -22.36 -10.01 -19.97
CA ASP A 528 -20.98 -9.92 -19.51
C ASP A 528 -20.95 -9.94 -17.98
N VAL A 529 -21.85 -9.20 -17.33
CA VAL A 529 -22.00 -9.20 -15.87
C VAL A 529 -22.31 -10.59 -15.34
N LEU A 530 -23.26 -11.30 -15.96
CA LEU A 530 -23.58 -12.68 -15.57
C LEU A 530 -22.37 -13.62 -15.73
N THR A 531 -21.63 -13.48 -16.83
CA THR A 531 -20.44 -14.28 -17.10
C THR A 531 -19.36 -14.05 -16.04
N VAL A 532 -19.03 -12.79 -15.76
CA VAL A 532 -17.99 -12.43 -14.79
C VAL A 532 -18.43 -12.79 -13.36
N ALA A 533 -19.69 -12.55 -13.00
CA ALA A 533 -20.23 -12.94 -11.70
C ALA A 533 -20.16 -14.46 -11.48
N GLY A 534 -20.42 -15.26 -12.53
CA GLY A 534 -20.30 -16.72 -12.48
C GLY A 534 -18.87 -17.25 -12.33
N ILE A 535 -17.85 -16.42 -12.61
CA ILE A 535 -16.44 -16.72 -12.31
C ILE A 535 -16.08 -16.25 -10.89
N TYR A 536 -16.50 -15.04 -10.54
CA TYR A 536 -16.20 -14.41 -9.24
C TYR A 536 -16.85 -15.14 -8.05
N ALA A 537 -18.12 -15.55 -8.18
CA ALA A 537 -18.88 -16.23 -7.15
C ALA A 537 -19.72 -17.37 -7.76
N PRO A 538 -19.09 -18.51 -8.11
CA PRO A 538 -19.76 -19.61 -8.81
C PRO A 538 -20.98 -20.13 -8.05
N GLY A 539 -22.12 -20.23 -8.74
CA GLY A 539 -23.37 -20.75 -8.18
C GLY A 539 -24.13 -19.79 -7.25
N GLN A 540 -23.63 -18.57 -7.06
CA GLN A 540 -24.27 -17.56 -6.22
C GLN A 540 -25.28 -16.73 -7.03
N ASP A 541 -26.44 -16.41 -6.44
CA ASP A 541 -27.42 -15.51 -7.07
C ASP A 541 -26.84 -14.09 -7.24
N LEU A 542 -27.12 -13.45 -8.38
CA LEU A 542 -26.61 -12.12 -8.72
C LEU A 542 -27.04 -11.08 -7.67
N GLY A 543 -28.27 -11.17 -7.13
CA GLY A 543 -28.74 -10.28 -6.08
C GLY A 543 -27.84 -10.31 -4.84
N LYS A 544 -27.42 -11.50 -4.41
CA LYS A 544 -26.48 -11.68 -3.32
C LYS A 544 -25.08 -11.16 -3.68
N VAL A 545 -24.59 -11.44 -4.89
CA VAL A 545 -23.28 -10.95 -5.36
C VAL A 545 -23.22 -9.42 -5.33
N ILE A 546 -24.22 -8.74 -5.89
CA ILE A 546 -24.29 -7.27 -5.90
C ILE A 546 -24.39 -6.71 -4.47
N ALA A 547 -25.22 -7.32 -3.61
CA ALA A 547 -25.33 -6.90 -2.22
C ALA A 547 -23.99 -7.02 -1.47
N ASP A 548 -23.27 -8.13 -1.63
CA ASP A 548 -21.97 -8.38 -1.00
C ASP A 548 -20.89 -7.42 -1.55
N LEU A 549 -20.91 -7.11 -2.86
CA LEU A 549 -20.00 -6.13 -3.47
C LEU A 549 -20.22 -4.71 -2.91
N VAL A 550 -21.48 -4.29 -2.80
CA VAL A 550 -21.85 -2.93 -2.37
C VAL A 550 -21.62 -2.74 -0.86
N ALA A 551 -21.77 -3.79 -0.04
CA ALA A 551 -21.75 -3.73 1.43
C ALA A 551 -20.55 -2.97 2.04
N ASP A 552 -19.39 -3.04 1.39
CA ASP A 552 -18.16 -2.38 1.82
C ASP A 552 -17.71 -1.23 0.90
N GLU A 553 -18.51 -0.85 -0.11
CA GLU A 553 -18.21 0.20 -1.09
C GLU A 553 -19.09 1.44 -0.97
N HIS A 554 -19.90 1.50 0.10
CA HIS A 554 -20.82 2.59 0.36
C HIS A 554 -20.46 3.38 1.62
N VAL A 555 -20.80 4.67 1.64
CA VAL A 555 -20.77 5.50 2.85
C VAL A 555 -22.14 6.18 3.03
N PRO A 556 -22.72 6.21 4.25
CA PRO A 556 -24.00 6.87 4.50
C PRO A 556 -24.01 8.36 4.18
N HIS A 557 -25.13 8.84 3.63
CA HIS A 557 -25.34 10.25 3.30
C HIS A 557 -25.23 11.19 4.52
N LEU A 558 -25.78 10.77 5.67
CA LEU A 558 -25.86 11.56 6.90
C LEU A 558 -24.66 11.33 7.83
N ALA A 559 -24.06 12.40 8.38
CA ALA A 559 -22.93 12.32 9.30
C ALA A 559 -23.21 11.44 10.54
N ALA A 560 -24.40 11.54 11.12
CA ALA A 560 -24.82 10.73 12.27
C ALA A 560 -24.87 9.22 11.98
N LEU A 561 -24.90 8.81 10.71
CA LEU A 561 -24.83 7.41 10.28
C LEU A 561 -23.39 6.96 9.92
N ARG A 562 -22.43 7.89 9.86
CA ARG A 562 -21.01 7.65 9.56
C ARG A 562 -20.16 7.60 10.82
N TYR A 563 -20.35 8.58 11.70
CA TYR A 563 -19.43 8.87 12.81
C TYR A 563 -20.00 8.51 14.17
N LYS A 564 -19.11 8.22 15.11
CA LYS A 564 -19.39 8.26 16.55
C LYS A 564 -19.37 9.72 17.03
N ASP A 565 -19.76 9.96 18.28
CA ASP A 565 -19.79 11.32 18.86
C ASP A 565 -18.43 12.05 18.74
N SER A 566 -17.31 11.34 18.90
CA SER A 566 -15.97 11.93 18.71
C SER A 566 -15.71 12.38 17.27
N GLY A 567 -16.22 11.65 16.28
CA GLY A 567 -16.13 12.02 14.87
C GLY A 567 -17.09 13.14 14.51
N LEU A 568 -18.28 13.19 15.12
CA LEU A 568 -19.23 14.30 14.93
C LEU A 568 -18.69 15.62 15.46
N ALA A 569 -17.98 15.61 16.60
CA ALA A 569 -17.30 16.79 17.10
C ALA A 569 -16.26 17.31 16.10
N LYS A 570 -15.42 16.42 15.56
CA LYS A 570 -14.45 16.78 14.50
C LYS A 570 -15.15 17.29 13.25
N ARG A 571 -16.27 16.67 12.85
CA ARG A 571 -17.05 17.10 11.69
C ARG A 571 -17.54 18.54 11.84
N ALA A 572 -18.02 18.93 13.03
CA ALA A 572 -18.40 20.30 13.30
C ALA A 572 -17.20 21.28 13.19
N ASP A 573 -16.02 20.90 13.68
CA ASP A 573 -14.80 21.71 13.50
C ASP A 573 -14.43 21.89 12.02
N TRP A 574 -14.58 20.83 11.21
CA TRP A 574 -14.37 20.89 9.76
C TRP A 574 -15.39 21.79 9.05
N GLU A 575 -16.66 21.70 9.42
CA GLU A 575 -17.72 22.56 8.87
C GLU A 575 -17.47 24.03 9.19
N HIS A 576 -17.03 24.32 10.42
CA HIS A 576 -16.61 25.67 10.79
C HIS A 576 -15.45 26.18 9.94
N VAL A 577 -14.43 25.35 9.67
CA VAL A 577 -13.33 25.70 8.76
C VAL A 577 -13.83 25.99 7.35
N TRP A 578 -14.76 25.20 6.81
CA TRP A 578 -15.33 25.46 5.48
C TRP A 578 -16.12 26.77 5.43
N ASP A 579 -16.87 27.11 6.48
CA ASP A 579 -17.57 28.39 6.56
C ASP A 579 -16.59 29.58 6.57
N LEU A 580 -15.48 29.46 7.30
CA LEU A 580 -14.42 30.46 7.27
C LEU A 580 -13.74 30.53 5.88
N GLN A 581 -13.53 29.39 5.21
CA GLN A 581 -13.01 29.39 3.83
C GLN A 581 -13.96 30.11 2.85
N ARG A 582 -15.28 29.96 2.99
CA ARG A 582 -16.27 30.70 2.18
C ARG A 582 -16.22 32.19 2.46
N GLN A 583 -16.07 32.59 3.73
CA GLN A 583 -15.89 33.99 4.10
C GLN A 583 -14.59 34.56 3.51
N GLU A 584 -13.50 33.80 3.53
CA GLU A 584 -12.26 34.16 2.84
C GLU A 584 -12.51 34.38 1.34
N ASP A 585 -13.24 33.49 0.68
CA ASP A 585 -13.49 33.57 -0.77
C ASP A 585 -14.33 34.80 -1.15
N ALA A 586 -15.21 35.25 -0.26
CA ALA A 586 -16.05 36.43 -0.46
C ALA A 586 -15.31 37.78 -0.25
N LEU A 587 -14.06 37.77 0.24
CA LEU A 587 -13.27 38.99 0.42
C LEU A 587 -12.80 39.57 -0.93
N PRO A 588 -12.71 40.91 -1.05
CA PRO A 588 -12.58 41.59 -2.34
C PRO A 588 -11.19 41.47 -2.98
N ASP A 589 -10.14 41.27 -2.19
CA ASP A 589 -8.75 41.23 -2.67
C ASP A 589 -7.86 40.26 -1.87
N GLU A 590 -6.69 39.92 -2.43
CA GLU A 590 -5.76 38.97 -1.82
C GLU A 590 -5.11 39.48 -0.52
N ALA A 591 -5.01 40.80 -0.31
CA ALA A 591 -4.45 41.34 0.93
C ALA A 591 -5.40 41.08 2.11
N ALA A 592 -6.70 41.33 1.91
CA ALA A 592 -7.75 41.00 2.85
C ALA A 592 -7.82 39.48 3.11
N LYS A 593 -7.79 38.67 2.04
CA LYS A 593 -7.77 37.20 2.16
C LYS A 593 -6.58 36.70 2.97
N ARG A 594 -5.38 37.22 2.71
CA ARG A 594 -4.16 36.83 3.43
C ARG A 594 -4.24 37.15 4.92
N GLU A 595 -4.83 38.28 5.30
CA GLU A 595 -5.01 38.62 6.72
C GLU A 595 -6.06 37.72 7.39
N PHE A 596 -7.20 37.52 6.74
CA PHE A 596 -8.28 36.67 7.25
C PHE A 596 -7.84 35.22 7.41
N ARG A 597 -7.04 34.70 6.47
CA ARG A 597 -6.50 33.34 6.47
C ARG A 597 -5.79 32.95 7.77
N LYS A 598 -5.15 33.90 8.46
CA LYS A 598 -4.47 33.66 9.74
C LYS A 598 -5.42 33.22 10.86
N GLN A 599 -6.71 33.49 10.71
CA GLN A 599 -7.76 33.16 11.68
C GLN A 599 -8.38 31.79 11.43
N ILE A 600 -8.12 31.16 10.27
CA ILE A 600 -8.68 29.85 9.92
C ILE A 600 -7.86 28.75 10.61
N PRO A 601 -8.44 27.97 11.54
CA PRO A 601 -7.70 26.91 12.21
C PRO A 601 -7.44 25.73 11.27
N VAL A 602 -6.40 24.94 11.55
CA VAL A 602 -6.21 23.64 10.88
C VAL A 602 -7.20 22.65 11.48
N PRO A 603 -8.07 22.00 10.67
CA PRO A 603 -9.07 21.09 11.22
C PRO A 603 -8.43 19.80 11.77
N PRO A 604 -9.06 19.15 12.77
CA PRO A 604 -8.52 17.95 13.40
C PRO A 604 -8.55 16.74 12.45
N LYS A 605 -7.56 15.84 12.58
CA LYS A 605 -7.53 14.58 11.83
C LYS A 605 -8.43 13.52 12.47
N TYR A 606 -9.09 12.72 11.64
CA TYR A 606 -9.86 11.55 12.05
C TYR A 606 -8.95 10.34 12.31
N THR A 607 -9.50 9.39 13.06
CA THR A 607 -8.95 8.06 13.32
C THR A 607 -10.03 7.01 13.10
N SER A 608 -9.67 5.73 13.01
CA SER A 608 -10.65 4.64 12.91
C SER A 608 -11.64 4.61 14.08
N ALA A 609 -11.27 5.13 15.26
CA ALA A 609 -12.13 5.20 16.42
C ALA A 609 -13.32 6.16 16.23
N ASP A 610 -13.20 7.13 15.33
CA ASP A 610 -14.22 8.16 15.07
C ASP A 610 -15.37 7.67 14.17
N PHE A 611 -15.20 6.53 13.49
CA PHE A 611 -16.18 5.99 12.55
C PHE A 611 -16.99 4.85 13.18
N LEU A 612 -18.23 4.68 12.71
CA LEU A 612 -19.12 3.60 13.12
C LEU A 612 -18.73 2.24 12.54
N LYS A 613 -18.18 2.21 11.31
CA LYS A 613 -17.69 0.99 10.64
C LYS A 613 -16.28 1.16 10.10
N GLY A 614 -15.53 0.05 10.06
CA GLY A 614 -14.19 0.00 9.47
C GLY A 614 -14.17 0.27 7.96
N SER A 615 -15.21 -0.15 7.23
CA SER A 615 -15.34 0.14 5.79
C SER A 615 -15.50 1.64 5.52
N TYR A 616 -16.21 2.39 6.36
CA TYR A 616 -16.32 3.84 6.22
C TYR A 616 -14.94 4.51 6.42
N TRP A 617 -14.20 4.10 7.45
CA TRP A 617 -12.83 4.56 7.67
C TRP A 617 -11.90 4.24 6.50
N LYS A 618 -12.01 3.04 5.92
CA LYS A 618 -11.22 2.62 4.75
C LYS A 618 -11.41 3.56 3.56
N HIS A 619 -12.65 4.02 3.33
CA HIS A 619 -12.95 4.96 2.24
C HIS A 619 -12.60 6.42 2.56
N ARG A 620 -12.66 6.82 3.84
CA ARG A 620 -12.56 8.23 4.24
C ARG A 620 -11.18 8.66 4.76
N GLY A 621 -10.48 7.79 5.48
CA GLY A 621 -9.14 8.10 6.00
C GLY A 621 -9.09 9.28 6.98
N LYS A 622 -7.88 9.79 7.24
CA LYS A 622 -7.62 10.79 8.30
C LYS A 622 -8.19 12.17 7.98
N LEU A 623 -8.38 12.49 6.70
CA LEU A 623 -8.91 13.75 6.21
C LEU A 623 -10.36 13.65 5.70
N ASP A 624 -11.03 12.53 5.94
CA ASP A 624 -12.43 12.28 5.54
C ASP A 624 -12.70 12.41 4.02
N VAL A 625 -11.70 12.06 3.21
CA VAL A 625 -11.72 12.15 1.74
C VAL A 625 -12.77 11.19 1.15
N PRO A 626 -13.75 11.63 0.35
CA PRO A 626 -14.77 10.74 -0.23
C PRO A 626 -14.20 9.84 -1.35
N LYS A 627 -13.85 8.59 -1.03
CA LYS A 627 -13.33 7.59 -2.00
C LYS A 627 -14.31 6.46 -2.32
N GLU A 628 -15.46 6.40 -1.67
CA GLU A 628 -16.46 5.37 -1.90
C GLU A 628 -17.07 5.42 -3.31
N ARG A 629 -17.76 4.34 -3.70
CA ARG A 629 -18.46 4.22 -5.00
C ARG A 629 -19.94 4.57 -4.89
N PHE A 630 -20.55 4.32 -3.74
CA PHE A 630 -21.97 4.53 -3.49
C PHE A 630 -22.24 5.38 -2.25
N VAL A 631 -23.32 6.15 -2.31
CA VAL A 631 -23.89 6.83 -1.14
C VAL A 631 -25.06 5.99 -0.65
N SER A 632 -25.07 5.57 0.60
CA SER A 632 -26.19 4.77 1.12
C SER A 632 -27.22 5.60 1.87
N TYR A 633 -28.47 5.13 1.84
CA TYR A 633 -29.59 5.64 2.62
C TYR A 633 -30.13 4.54 3.55
N PRO A 634 -29.38 4.16 4.63
CA PRO A 634 -29.80 3.11 5.55
C PRO A 634 -31.18 3.38 6.15
N GLY A 635 -32.07 2.37 6.12
CA GLY A 635 -33.44 2.49 6.63
C GLY A 635 -34.41 3.23 5.70
N ALA A 636 -33.95 3.66 4.51
CA ALA A 636 -34.77 4.39 3.55
C ALA A 636 -35.42 3.49 2.47
N SER A 637 -35.28 2.17 2.56
CA SER A 637 -35.97 1.21 1.68
C SER A 637 -37.45 1.10 2.02
N ARG A 638 -38.28 0.74 1.03
CA ARG A 638 -39.72 0.50 1.21
C ARG A 638 -39.99 -0.66 2.18
N ASP A 639 -41.17 -0.66 2.77
CA ASP A 639 -41.58 -1.75 3.65
C ASP A 639 -41.60 -3.09 2.89
N GLY A 640 -41.01 -4.12 3.49
CA GLY A 640 -40.87 -5.45 2.88
C GLY A 640 -39.63 -5.62 2.00
N ASP A 641 -38.86 -4.57 1.71
CA ASP A 641 -37.56 -4.69 1.03
C ASP A 641 -36.40 -4.59 2.05
N PRO A 642 -35.73 -5.70 2.38
CA PRO A 642 -34.60 -5.69 3.32
C PRO A 642 -33.29 -5.20 2.66
N SER A 643 -33.28 -4.97 1.36
CA SER A 643 -32.06 -4.60 0.63
C SER A 643 -31.70 -3.13 0.82
N LEU A 644 -30.41 -2.82 0.77
CA LEU A 644 -29.90 -1.48 1.05
C LEU A 644 -30.22 -0.52 -0.10
N LEU A 645 -30.86 0.61 0.19
CA LEU A 645 -31.00 1.70 -0.77
C LEU A 645 -29.67 2.46 -0.92
N VAL A 646 -29.21 2.57 -2.16
CA VAL A 646 -27.97 3.27 -2.52
C VAL A 646 -28.21 4.26 -3.66
N GLY A 647 -27.38 5.28 -3.71
CA GLY A 647 -27.21 6.21 -4.81
C GLY A 647 -25.76 6.22 -5.28
N TRP A 648 -25.50 6.96 -6.35
CA TRP A 648 -24.17 7.01 -6.96
C TRP A 648 -23.30 8.11 -6.35
N ALA A 649 -22.08 7.78 -5.95
CA ALA A 649 -21.11 8.80 -5.49
C ALA A 649 -20.63 9.71 -6.64
N GLY A 650 -21.02 9.42 -7.88
CA GLY A 650 -20.78 10.27 -9.05
C GLY A 650 -21.78 11.40 -9.24
N TRP A 651 -22.81 11.51 -8.43
CA TRP A 651 -23.68 12.70 -8.43
C TRP A 651 -22.95 13.94 -7.93
N ASP A 652 -23.25 15.10 -8.51
CA ASP A 652 -22.90 16.39 -7.91
C ASP A 652 -23.77 16.71 -6.69
N HIS A 653 -23.48 17.82 -6.00
CA HIS A 653 -24.20 18.17 -4.77
C HIS A 653 -25.68 18.50 -5.04
N ARG A 654 -26.01 19.10 -6.18
CA ARG A 654 -27.39 19.38 -6.61
C ARG A 654 -28.16 18.09 -6.87
N GLU A 655 -27.56 17.16 -7.61
CA GLU A 655 -28.14 15.84 -7.92
C GLU A 655 -28.37 15.02 -6.65
N GLN A 656 -27.45 15.07 -5.68
CA GLN A 656 -27.67 14.44 -4.37
C GLN A 656 -28.84 15.09 -3.61
N ALA A 657 -28.98 16.41 -3.64
CA ALA A 657 -30.11 17.11 -3.05
C ALA A 657 -31.44 16.76 -3.74
N GLN A 658 -31.44 16.69 -5.08
CA GLN A 658 -32.60 16.25 -5.86
C GLN A 658 -33.03 14.83 -5.52
N ALA A 659 -32.08 13.90 -5.45
CA ALA A 659 -32.35 12.51 -5.10
C ALA A 659 -32.93 12.39 -3.69
N LEU A 660 -32.42 13.15 -2.73
CA LEU A 660 -32.97 13.23 -1.37
C LEU A 660 -34.37 13.83 -1.33
N ALA A 661 -34.60 14.97 -2.01
CA ALA A 661 -35.91 15.62 -2.05
C ALA A 661 -36.97 14.69 -2.67
N THR A 662 -36.64 14.07 -3.79
CA THR A 662 -37.53 13.10 -4.47
C THR A 662 -37.81 11.89 -3.58
N LEU A 663 -36.78 11.37 -2.90
CA LEU A 663 -36.94 10.26 -1.97
C LEU A 663 -37.83 10.64 -0.78
N ILE A 664 -37.67 11.83 -0.21
CA ILE A 664 -38.52 12.34 0.89
C ILE A 664 -39.98 12.39 0.43
N VAL A 665 -40.25 12.98 -0.75
CA VAL A 665 -41.62 13.05 -1.31
C VAL A 665 -42.21 11.66 -1.52
N ALA A 666 -41.46 10.73 -2.11
CA ALA A 666 -41.94 9.37 -2.33
C ALA A 666 -42.25 8.64 -1.01
N ARG A 667 -41.34 8.71 -0.03
CA ARG A 667 -41.54 8.07 1.28
C ARG A 667 -42.72 8.65 2.05
N GLU A 668 -42.95 9.94 1.88
CA GLU A 668 -44.06 10.61 2.54
C GLU A 668 -45.40 10.37 1.85
N GLN A 669 -45.49 10.65 0.55
CA GLN A 669 -46.76 10.71 -0.16
C GLN A 669 -47.20 9.34 -0.70
N GLU A 670 -46.25 8.49 -1.11
CA GLU A 670 -46.55 7.16 -1.63
C GLU A 670 -46.55 6.10 -0.53
N ASP A 671 -45.53 6.12 0.33
CA ASP A 671 -45.35 5.09 1.36
C ASP A 671 -45.93 5.49 2.74
N GLY A 672 -46.40 6.73 2.90
CA GLY A 672 -47.11 7.18 4.11
C GLY A 672 -46.23 7.28 5.37
N TRP A 673 -44.94 7.56 5.23
CA TRP A 673 -44.01 7.60 6.36
C TRP A 673 -44.28 8.79 7.29
N ALA A 674 -44.20 8.53 8.59
CA ALA A 674 -44.26 9.56 9.61
C ALA A 674 -42.95 10.37 9.72
N ALA A 675 -43.05 11.53 10.38
CA ALA A 675 -41.97 12.51 10.50
C ALA A 675 -40.68 11.92 11.11
N ASP A 676 -40.78 11.03 12.09
CA ASP A 676 -39.64 10.39 12.76
C ASP A 676 -38.80 9.51 11.82
N ARG A 677 -39.47 8.83 10.87
CA ARG A 677 -38.83 8.00 9.86
C ARG A 677 -38.26 8.82 8.70
N LEU A 678 -38.90 9.95 8.36
CA LEU A 678 -38.42 10.90 7.34
C LEU A 678 -37.26 11.77 7.84
N LEU A 679 -37.18 12.02 9.15
CA LEU A 679 -36.19 12.89 9.79
C LEU A 679 -34.75 12.68 9.29
N PRO A 680 -34.16 11.46 9.27
CA PRO A 680 -32.79 11.28 8.78
C PRO A 680 -32.59 11.71 7.32
N LEU A 681 -33.59 11.58 6.44
CA LEU A 681 -33.50 12.04 5.06
C LEU A 681 -33.54 13.56 4.97
N VAL A 682 -34.42 14.20 5.75
CA VAL A 682 -34.52 15.66 5.85
C VAL A 682 -33.24 16.26 6.44
N ALA A 683 -32.66 15.62 7.45
CA ALA A 683 -31.37 16.00 8.02
C ALA A 683 -30.24 15.86 6.99
N GLY A 684 -30.28 14.81 6.17
CA GLY A 684 -29.36 14.62 5.05
C GLY A 684 -29.43 15.74 4.02
N LEU A 685 -30.65 16.18 3.66
CA LEU A 685 -30.84 17.31 2.76
C LEU A 685 -30.26 18.60 3.36
N ARG A 686 -30.48 18.83 4.66
CA ARG A 686 -29.87 19.96 5.38
C ARG A 686 -28.33 19.91 5.34
N GLU A 687 -27.70 18.76 5.55
CA GLU A 687 -26.23 18.61 5.52
C GLU A 687 -25.61 18.89 4.14
N ILE A 688 -26.32 18.59 3.04
CA ILE A 688 -25.80 18.80 1.69
C ILE A 688 -26.00 20.25 1.20
N LEU A 689 -27.01 20.97 1.68
CA LEU A 689 -27.38 22.31 1.22
C LEU A 689 -26.26 23.35 1.22
N PRO A 690 -25.34 23.43 2.22
CA PRO A 690 -24.22 24.37 2.16
C PRO A 690 -23.35 24.19 0.92
N TRP A 691 -23.19 22.96 0.44
CA TRP A 691 -22.46 22.66 -0.78
C TRP A 691 -23.25 22.99 -2.04
N VAL A 692 -24.57 22.77 -2.02
CA VAL A 692 -25.45 23.22 -3.12
C VAL A 692 -25.40 24.72 -3.25
N ARG A 693 -25.48 25.48 -2.14
CA ARG A 693 -25.36 26.95 -2.16
C ARG A 693 -24.01 27.42 -2.71
N GLN A 694 -22.94 26.71 -2.38
CA GLN A 694 -21.60 27.08 -2.79
C GLN A 694 -21.36 26.85 -4.30
N TRP A 695 -21.82 25.73 -4.84
CA TRP A 695 -21.49 25.31 -6.21
C TRP A 695 -22.64 25.46 -7.22
N HIS A 696 -23.87 25.60 -6.72
CA HIS A 696 -25.10 25.68 -7.51
C HIS A 696 -26.04 26.77 -6.95
N GLY A 697 -25.44 27.86 -6.48
CA GLY A 697 -26.16 29.02 -5.92
C GLY A 697 -26.60 30.04 -6.97
N GLU A 698 -26.05 29.99 -8.17
CA GLU A 698 -26.40 30.89 -9.27
C GLU A 698 -27.70 30.47 -9.98
N PHE A 699 -28.32 31.41 -10.69
CA PHE A 699 -29.51 31.14 -11.48
C PHE A 699 -29.21 30.13 -12.60
N ASP A 700 -29.97 29.03 -12.63
CA ASP A 700 -29.87 28.01 -13.68
C ASP A 700 -31.07 28.11 -14.64
N PRO A 701 -30.87 28.50 -15.91
CA PRO A 701 -31.96 28.62 -16.90
C PRO A 701 -32.74 27.33 -17.12
N LEU A 702 -32.13 26.16 -16.93
CA LEU A 702 -32.82 24.87 -17.07
C LEU A 702 -33.88 24.67 -15.97
N TRP A 703 -33.62 25.23 -14.78
CA TRP A 703 -34.47 25.10 -13.60
C TRP A 703 -35.33 26.35 -13.35
N GLY A 704 -35.06 27.44 -14.07
CA GLY A 704 -35.79 28.71 -13.92
C GLY A 704 -35.56 29.42 -12.58
N ALA A 705 -34.63 28.93 -11.76
CA ALA A 705 -34.23 29.50 -10.48
C ALA A 705 -32.86 28.96 -10.06
N SER A 706 -32.32 29.46 -8.94
CA SER A 706 -31.14 28.88 -8.31
C SER A 706 -31.49 27.52 -7.69
N PRO A 707 -30.75 26.43 -8.02
CA PRO A 707 -30.95 25.14 -7.36
C PRO A 707 -30.83 25.21 -5.84
N ALA A 708 -29.92 26.05 -5.33
CA ALA A 708 -29.79 26.27 -3.88
C ALA A 708 -31.07 26.87 -3.27
N ASP A 709 -31.71 27.83 -3.93
CA ASP A 709 -32.95 28.44 -3.46
C ASP A 709 -34.13 27.48 -3.53
N ILE A 710 -34.22 26.68 -4.59
CA ILE A 710 -35.24 25.62 -4.76
C ILE A 710 -35.19 24.66 -3.57
N TYR A 711 -34.02 24.06 -3.31
CA TYR A 711 -33.89 23.04 -2.27
C TYR A 711 -33.91 23.62 -0.84
N ALA A 712 -33.50 24.88 -0.65
CA ALA A 712 -33.69 25.58 0.62
C ALA A 712 -35.18 25.85 0.90
N GLY A 713 -35.95 26.27 -0.11
CA GLY A 713 -37.40 26.42 -0.01
C GLY A 713 -38.09 25.11 0.30
N PHE A 714 -37.76 24.04 -0.45
CA PHE A 714 -38.28 22.69 -0.20
C PHE A 714 -37.98 22.20 1.23
N LEU A 715 -36.76 22.42 1.72
CA LEU A 715 -36.40 22.04 3.09
C LEU A 715 -37.28 22.80 4.11
N ALA A 716 -37.41 24.11 3.97
CA ALA A 716 -38.19 24.94 4.88
C ALA A 716 -39.69 24.55 4.91
N GLU A 717 -40.28 24.33 3.73
CA GLU A 717 -41.66 23.85 3.61
C GLU A 717 -41.83 22.47 4.26
N THR A 718 -40.90 21.55 4.01
CA THR A 718 -40.93 20.19 4.56
C THR A 718 -40.78 20.20 6.09
N THR A 719 -39.84 20.97 6.63
CA THR A 719 -39.64 21.06 8.10
C THR A 719 -40.85 21.69 8.79
N ASN A 720 -41.46 22.72 8.20
CA ASN A 720 -42.66 23.35 8.74
C ASN A 720 -43.84 22.36 8.76
N ARG A 721 -44.03 21.64 7.65
CA ARG A 721 -45.12 20.67 7.48
C ARG A 721 -44.97 19.44 8.37
N LEU A 722 -43.74 18.98 8.60
CA LEU A 722 -43.44 17.85 9.49
C LEU A 722 -43.20 18.26 10.95
N HIS A 723 -43.29 19.55 11.29
CA HIS A 723 -42.98 20.10 12.62
C HIS A 723 -41.57 19.73 13.14
N LEU A 724 -40.58 19.69 12.25
CA LEU A 724 -39.19 19.40 12.58
C LEU A 724 -38.40 20.69 12.85
N THR A 725 -37.66 20.73 13.96
CA THR A 725 -36.77 21.85 14.30
C THR A 725 -35.35 21.62 13.79
N ASP A 726 -34.55 22.69 13.64
CA ASP A 726 -33.13 22.57 13.28
C ASP A 726 -32.34 21.75 14.32
N GLU A 727 -32.69 21.90 15.60
CA GLU A 727 -32.14 21.10 16.69
C GLU A 727 -32.49 19.61 16.52
N ALA A 728 -33.72 19.26 16.12
CA ALA A 728 -34.09 17.88 15.87
C ALA A 728 -33.28 17.26 14.72
N LEU A 729 -33.05 18.02 13.64
CA LEU A 729 -32.24 17.55 12.50
C LEU A 729 -30.76 17.35 12.86
N THR A 730 -30.18 18.25 13.65
CA THR A 730 -28.74 18.22 14.02
C THR A 730 -28.42 17.25 15.17
N SER A 731 -29.36 17.08 16.10
CA SER A 731 -29.20 16.18 17.26
C SER A 731 -29.61 14.74 16.99
N TRP A 732 -30.24 14.45 15.86
CA TRP A 732 -30.70 13.09 15.53
C TRP A 732 -29.55 12.08 15.55
N ARG A 733 -29.82 10.91 16.12
CA ARG A 733 -28.90 9.77 16.14
C ARG A 733 -29.67 8.51 15.75
N PRO A 734 -29.03 7.57 15.04
CA PRO A 734 -29.67 6.29 14.74
C PRO A 734 -30.06 5.58 16.04
N PRO A 735 -31.21 4.87 16.07
CA PRO A 735 -31.59 4.05 17.21
C PRO A 735 -30.47 3.08 17.57
N ARG A 736 -30.18 2.93 18.87
CA ARG A 736 -29.20 1.94 19.32
C ARG A 736 -29.66 0.56 18.88
N ALA A 737 -28.81 -0.16 18.16
CA ALA A 737 -29.09 -1.54 17.76
C ALA A 737 -29.42 -2.37 19.00
N THR A 738 -30.65 -2.84 19.13
CA THR A 738 -31.05 -3.81 20.14
C THR A 738 -30.30 -5.10 19.83
N ARG A 739 -29.45 -5.56 20.76
CA ARG A 739 -28.72 -6.84 20.61
C ARG A 739 -29.73 -7.98 20.43
N GLY A 740 -29.96 -8.38 19.19
CA GLY A 740 -30.71 -9.61 18.87
C GLY A 740 -29.96 -10.82 19.41
N ARG A 741 -30.66 -11.66 20.19
CA ARG A 741 -30.19 -12.99 20.60
C ARG A 741 -29.80 -13.76 19.34
N LYS A 742 -28.55 -14.22 19.22
CA LYS A 742 -28.18 -15.25 18.23
C LYS A 742 -29.15 -16.42 18.39
N ALA A 743 -29.89 -16.75 17.34
CA ALA A 743 -30.54 -18.04 17.26
C ALA A 743 -29.45 -19.11 17.33
N LYS A 744 -29.57 -20.04 18.29
CA LYS A 744 -28.79 -21.28 18.26
C LYS A 744 -29.35 -22.10 17.09
N GLY A 745 -28.63 -22.10 15.98
CA GLY A 745 -28.73 -23.09 14.91
C GLY A 745 -27.44 -23.88 14.91
#